data_AF-A0A7V1BWP8-F1
#
_entry.id   AF-A0A7V1BWP8-F1
#
_cell.length_a   1.000
_cell.length_b   1.000
_cell.length_c   1.000
_cell.angle_alpha   90.00
_cell.angle_beta   90.00
_cell.angle_gamma   90.00
#
_symmetry.space_group_name_H-M   'P 1'
#
loop_
_entity.id
_entity.type
_entity.pdbx_description
1 polymer ?
#
loop_
_entity_poly.entity_id
_entity_poly.type
_entity_poly.pdbx_seq_one_letter_code
_entity_poly.pdbx_strand_id
1 'polypeptide(L)'
;MLPVIVEQSKIKITPEQAQTIAEGFIRKSFQEPPLPLTFRKMEWVHRKLIYQFQSEPVSNYDGKYHLGPVNFKVERLVLDVDAITGDIYIANGCGAAPGKMVYKYDPTDFDKLVPPGTSQFISNNTNFIARKTGNTLTMDGRITESEWDNTGHKYFYLGTYKPHDPSEAHTEPYYYVEVWSQIDDKNIYFAVKTDTPFWVGLMFKDNPNLGMLGAYRDAKVMRSNGEISDRYFTQRKDKTFYLAQDAQDDILLNGHHQEDYYTYEFAIPLNTGDPKDISFEVGKAYNMLLVAGNTLDHYGIFTMDKAHANHNHSKNNKEHVDVWASNEETIRIGTPPDRDIFGNPADPVFASFESGFDPSKNSNHFHYAGVSLNDFTYRASMADYVIWLTIAIWLAGSGVIMYYLRKPRNNKPEDQSSSGFDLLKINWLRRFVATNYFRYLFIIPTLIVFLIIIFSGFFDVQDGQRNVATVFTWTLWWSLVIFTFIIAGRFWCMMCPFAFLGDLAQKFVSLNKKLPHWLQNMWIQTLGFIVLTWAFTIMTFGSKPFVTAVVIVAILLAAIVFSIIYQRRSFCRHLCPIGAVIGIYSMVSPIELRPCRESRCDSHKQKTCSDVCPMLESPDQMDNNIYCNFCMKCQPSCATHNIGLKLRSFGKDIYASLRKSSTEAIAAMFLLGVVVVETLAMTSAWKPLEDNVRAMAGINSPTLLYTIIFIPVILIPIGVFYLFCYLLKLWLGKEYKTRSLVTEFAFIFIPLGIGLHFAHNIQHLLIESPIAVPAVIRFVQNIGIGTSLTINWNPSPFIRLEPIFFIQMGILITGLSLTIYVMYRLLRRFHSPLNHIYKMTIAMSLYAIVIVLSSIYMLGLPMSARHLH
;
A
#
# COMPACT_ATOMS: atom_id res chain seq x y z
N MET A 1 -8.88 29.16 35.58
CA MET A 1 -9.94 29.65 36.48
C MET A 1 -11.27 29.44 35.77
N LEU A 2 -12.02 28.40 36.16
CA LEU A 2 -13.32 28.01 35.58
C LEU A 2 -14.58 28.63 36.25
N PRO A 3 -14.54 29.60 37.18
CA PRO A 3 -15.75 30.30 37.57
C PRO A 3 -15.91 31.60 36.75
N VAL A 4 -17.15 32.06 36.57
CA VAL A 4 -17.60 33.36 36.03
C VAL A 4 -18.31 33.30 34.68
N ILE A 5 -18.26 32.20 33.93
CA ILE A 5 -19.00 32.13 32.67
C ILE A 5 -20.26 31.27 32.85
N VAL A 6 -21.28 31.91 33.43
CA VAL A 6 -22.62 31.38 33.80
C VAL A 6 -22.60 30.44 35.01
N GLU A 7 -23.24 30.84 36.11
CA GLU A 7 -23.58 29.89 37.19
C GLU A 7 -24.38 28.73 36.57
N GLN A 8 -24.03 27.48 36.86
CA GLN A 8 -24.78 26.29 36.41
C GLN A 8 -26.30 26.42 36.69
N SER A 9 -26.69 27.22 37.69
CA SER A 9 -28.07 27.58 38.04
C SER A 9 -28.87 28.31 36.94
N LYS A 10 -28.23 28.84 35.89
CA LYS A 10 -28.88 29.60 34.80
C LYS A 10 -29.06 28.80 33.51
N ILE A 11 -28.44 27.61 33.39
CA ILE A 11 -28.65 26.71 32.25
C ILE A 11 -30.05 26.10 32.39
N LYS A 12 -30.88 26.24 31.36
CA LYS A 12 -32.27 25.73 31.37
C LYS A 12 -32.48 24.58 30.38
N ILE A 13 -31.60 24.47 29.38
CA ILE A 13 -31.67 23.47 28.32
C ILE A 13 -30.44 22.55 28.45
N THR A 14 -30.66 21.25 28.59
CA THR A 14 -29.58 20.24 28.54
C THR A 14 -29.15 19.98 27.08
N PRO A 15 -27.98 19.38 26.80
CA PRO A 15 -27.57 19.09 25.42
C PRO A 15 -28.48 18.09 24.71
N GLU A 16 -29.05 17.13 25.44
CA GLU A 16 -30.04 16.20 24.89
C GLU A 16 -31.28 16.97 24.43
N GLN A 17 -31.74 17.93 25.25
CA GLN A 17 -32.84 18.82 24.90
C GLN A 17 -32.44 19.75 23.74
N ALA A 18 -31.23 20.29 23.74
CA ALA A 18 -30.73 21.16 22.69
C ALA A 18 -30.61 20.44 21.34
N GLN A 19 -30.12 19.19 21.33
CA GLN A 19 -30.08 18.34 20.15
C GLN A 19 -31.49 18.06 19.65
N THR A 20 -32.41 17.75 20.57
CA THR A 20 -33.83 17.51 20.24
C THR A 20 -34.47 18.73 19.60
N ILE A 21 -34.21 19.93 20.14
CA ILE A 21 -34.67 21.22 19.61
C ILE A 21 -34.09 21.45 18.20
N ALA A 22 -32.79 21.22 18.03
CA ALA A 22 -32.12 21.39 16.74
C ALA A 22 -32.62 20.39 15.68
N GLU A 23 -32.75 19.10 16.01
CA GLU A 23 -33.29 18.08 15.11
C GLU A 23 -34.76 18.33 14.77
N GLY A 24 -35.56 18.77 15.74
CA GLY A 24 -36.95 19.16 15.53
C GLY A 24 -37.06 20.33 14.54
N PHE A 25 -36.21 21.35 14.71
CA PHE A 25 -36.12 22.46 13.76
C PHE A 25 -35.71 22.00 12.36
N ILE A 26 -34.71 21.11 12.24
CA ILE A 26 -34.28 20.54 10.96
C ILE A 26 -35.45 19.80 10.27
N ARG A 27 -36.15 18.92 10.99
CA ARG A 27 -37.29 18.15 10.43
C ARG A 27 -38.45 19.03 10.00
N LYS A 28 -38.66 20.18 10.67
CA LYS A 28 -39.68 21.16 10.31
C LYS A 28 -39.27 22.03 9.12
N SER A 29 -37.97 22.29 8.96
CA SER A 29 -37.42 23.26 7.99
C SER A 29 -37.00 22.65 6.66
N PHE A 30 -36.75 21.33 6.61
CA PHE A 30 -36.27 20.63 5.41
C PHE A 30 -37.21 19.47 5.03
N GLN A 31 -37.53 19.36 3.72
CA GLN A 31 -38.30 18.22 3.19
C GLN A 31 -37.52 16.90 3.30
N GLU A 32 -36.21 16.96 3.03
CA GLU A 32 -35.24 15.88 3.26
C GLU A 32 -34.27 16.33 4.37
N PRO A 33 -34.54 16.01 5.64
CA PRO A 33 -33.77 16.53 6.76
C PRO A 33 -32.35 15.93 6.83
N PRO A 34 -31.27 16.75 6.85
CA PRO A 34 -29.88 16.29 6.94
C PRO A 34 -29.51 15.83 8.35
N LEU A 35 -30.01 14.65 8.73
CA LEU A 35 -29.82 14.03 10.04
C LEU A 35 -29.02 12.73 9.92
N PRO A 36 -28.36 12.26 11.00
CA PRO A 36 -28.37 12.80 12.38
C PRO A 36 -27.54 14.09 12.56
N LEU A 37 -27.80 14.84 13.64
CA LEU A 37 -26.92 15.94 14.04
C LEU A 37 -25.76 15.40 14.89
N THR A 38 -24.56 15.88 14.62
CA THR A 38 -23.36 15.60 15.44
C THR A 38 -23.10 16.79 16.38
N PHE A 39 -23.01 16.54 17.69
CA PHE A 39 -22.59 17.56 18.65
C PHE A 39 -21.11 17.92 18.43
N ARG A 40 -20.83 19.22 18.29
CA ARG A 40 -19.47 19.73 18.03
C ARG A 40 -18.79 20.21 19.30
N LYS A 41 -19.40 21.18 19.99
CA LYS A 41 -18.82 21.86 21.15
C LYS A 41 -19.86 22.63 21.95
N MET A 42 -19.49 22.96 23.17
CA MET A 42 -20.15 23.94 24.05
C MET A 42 -19.24 25.16 24.17
N GLU A 43 -19.78 26.34 23.89
CA GLU A 43 -18.97 27.55 23.76
C GLU A 43 -19.64 28.74 24.45
N TRP A 44 -18.82 29.62 25.04
CA TRP A 44 -19.25 30.94 25.44
C TRP A 44 -18.82 32.00 24.43
N VAL A 45 -19.79 32.67 23.84
CA VAL A 45 -19.56 33.66 22.79
C VAL A 45 -20.66 34.71 22.77
N HIS A 46 -20.31 35.97 22.52
CA HIS A 46 -21.24 37.11 22.54
C HIS A 46 -22.18 37.16 23.77
N ARG A 47 -21.66 36.77 24.95
CA ARG A 47 -22.40 36.69 26.22
C ARG A 47 -23.52 35.64 26.24
N LYS A 48 -23.43 34.62 25.39
CA LYS A 48 -24.33 33.47 25.34
C LYS A 48 -23.55 32.18 25.49
N LEU A 49 -24.18 31.21 26.14
CA LEU A 49 -23.67 29.85 26.27
C LEU A 49 -24.41 29.02 25.24
N ILE A 50 -23.69 28.40 24.31
CA ILE A 50 -24.29 27.71 23.17
C ILE A 50 -23.84 26.26 23.08
N TYR A 51 -24.75 25.41 22.62
CA TYR A 51 -24.46 24.05 22.15
C TYR A 51 -24.46 24.06 20.62
N GLN A 52 -23.33 23.69 20.02
CA GLN A 52 -23.16 23.69 18.59
C GLN A 52 -23.35 22.29 18.01
N PHE A 53 -24.20 22.17 16.99
CA PHE A 53 -24.51 20.93 16.28
C PHE A 53 -24.24 21.08 14.79
N GLN A 54 -23.83 19.99 14.13
CA GLN A 54 -23.56 19.97 12.69
C GLN A 54 -24.38 18.87 12.01
N SER A 55 -24.93 19.18 10.84
CA SER A 55 -25.70 18.26 10.02
C SER A 55 -24.84 17.34 9.15
N GLU A 56 -25.47 16.32 8.58
CA GLU A 56 -24.95 15.66 7.37
C GLU A 56 -24.83 16.66 6.20
N PRO A 57 -24.00 16.38 5.17
CA PRO A 57 -23.88 17.22 3.98
C PRO A 57 -25.25 17.50 3.33
N VAL A 58 -25.48 18.75 2.95
CA VAL A 58 -26.72 19.21 2.33
C VAL A 58 -26.44 19.53 0.86
N SER A 59 -27.09 18.81 -0.04
CA SER A 59 -26.97 19.00 -1.49
C SER A 59 -27.28 20.45 -1.88
N ASN A 60 -26.36 21.08 -2.62
CA ASN A 60 -26.45 22.48 -3.08
C ASN A 60 -26.49 23.56 -1.98
N TYR A 61 -26.08 23.23 -0.75
CA TYR A 61 -25.93 24.21 0.32
C TYR A 61 -24.58 24.94 0.20
N ASP A 62 -24.63 26.25 -0.11
CA ASP A 62 -23.47 27.15 -0.10
C ASP A 62 -23.41 27.94 1.22
N GLY A 63 -23.35 27.21 2.33
CA GLY A 63 -23.23 27.80 3.66
C GLY A 63 -21.91 28.56 3.78
N LYS A 64 -21.95 29.76 4.37
CA LYS A 64 -20.73 30.51 4.68
C LYS A 64 -20.43 30.40 6.16
N TYR A 65 -19.30 29.79 6.49
CA TYR A 65 -18.77 29.74 7.85
C TYR A 65 -17.68 30.79 8.01
N HIS A 66 -17.76 31.60 9.07
CA HIS A 66 -16.91 32.78 9.25
C HIS A 66 -15.93 32.55 10.43
N LEU A 67 -14.63 32.47 10.15
CA LEU A 67 -13.59 32.47 11.20
C LEU A 67 -12.76 33.75 11.07
N GLY A 68 -13.11 34.79 11.82
CA GLY A 68 -12.51 36.10 11.58
C GLY A 68 -12.93 36.66 10.20
N PRO A 69 -11.98 37.06 9.35
CA PRO A 69 -12.22 37.57 7.99
C PRO A 69 -12.28 36.46 6.93
N VAL A 70 -12.18 35.19 7.34
CA VAL A 70 -12.12 34.03 6.47
C VAL A 70 -13.52 33.47 6.27
N ASN A 71 -13.92 33.30 5.00
CA ASN A 71 -15.17 32.64 4.64
C ASN A 71 -14.85 31.25 4.11
N PHE A 72 -15.34 30.22 4.77
CA PHE A 72 -15.33 28.86 4.25
C PHE A 72 -16.69 28.56 3.66
N LYS A 73 -16.70 27.98 2.45
CA LYS A 73 -17.89 27.29 1.96
C LYS A 73 -18.03 26.00 2.74
N VAL A 74 -19.15 25.85 3.43
CA VAL A 74 -19.48 24.63 4.18
C VAL A 74 -20.68 23.97 3.53
N GLU A 75 -20.51 22.68 3.25
CA GLU A 75 -21.55 21.82 2.67
C GLU A 75 -22.48 21.26 3.77
N ARG A 76 -22.19 21.55 5.05
CA ARG A 76 -22.96 21.11 6.22
C ARG A 76 -23.53 22.31 6.97
N LEU A 77 -24.77 22.18 7.47
CA LEU A 77 -25.39 23.20 8.30
C LEU A 77 -24.84 23.11 9.73
N VAL A 78 -24.49 24.24 10.32
CA VAL A 78 -24.05 24.34 11.72
C VAL A 78 -25.04 25.22 12.49
N LEU A 79 -25.60 24.65 13.56
CA LEU A 79 -26.64 25.27 14.38
C LEU A 79 -26.11 25.48 15.81
N ASP A 80 -26.29 26.68 16.33
CA ASP A 80 -26.05 27.00 17.74
C ASP A 80 -27.37 27.07 18.48
N VAL A 81 -27.49 26.36 19.60
CA VAL A 81 -28.66 26.40 20.49
C VAL A 81 -28.26 27.09 21.79
N ASP A 82 -28.97 28.15 22.16
CA ASP A 82 -28.72 28.87 23.42
C ASP A 82 -29.10 27.98 24.63
N ALA A 83 -28.15 27.74 25.52
CA ALA A 83 -28.32 26.89 26.70
C ALA A 83 -29.29 27.46 27.75
N ILE A 84 -29.65 28.75 27.64
CA ILE A 84 -30.57 29.45 28.54
C ILE A 84 -31.96 29.56 27.92
N THR A 85 -32.07 29.94 26.65
CA THR A 85 -33.36 30.22 26.00
C THR A 85 -33.86 29.10 25.09
N GLY A 86 -32.98 28.23 24.58
CA GLY A 86 -33.28 27.24 23.55
C GLY A 86 -33.31 27.80 22.13
N ASP A 87 -33.11 29.11 21.96
CA ASP A 87 -33.16 29.75 20.63
C ASP A 87 -32.07 29.18 19.71
N ILE A 88 -32.41 29.04 18.43
CA ILE A 88 -31.52 28.47 17.42
C ILE A 88 -30.96 29.57 16.54
N TYR A 89 -29.66 29.52 16.33
CA TYR A 89 -28.91 30.41 15.46
C TYR A 89 -28.16 29.58 14.42
N ILE A 90 -27.94 30.17 13.24
CA ILE A 90 -26.94 29.62 12.31
C ILE A 90 -25.56 30.10 12.78
N ALA A 91 -24.61 29.16 12.88
CA ALA A 91 -23.24 29.42 13.31
C ALA A 91 -22.38 30.02 12.18
N ASN A 92 -22.82 31.15 11.62
CA ASN A 92 -22.15 31.90 10.56
C ASN A 92 -21.56 33.23 11.05
N GLY A 93 -21.38 33.42 12.35
CA GLY A 93 -20.69 34.58 12.91
C GLY A 93 -19.17 34.37 13.01
N CYS A 94 -18.42 35.48 13.15
CA CYS A 94 -16.97 35.46 13.31
C CYS A 94 -16.53 34.61 14.51
N GLY A 95 -15.77 33.54 14.26
CA GLY A 95 -15.28 32.64 15.32
C GLY A 95 -16.26 31.54 15.70
N ALA A 96 -17.14 31.12 14.77
CA ALA A 96 -18.26 30.20 15.03
C ALA A 96 -19.38 30.79 15.89
N ALA A 97 -19.42 32.12 16.05
CA ALA A 97 -20.41 32.78 16.88
C ALA A 97 -21.83 32.68 16.29
N PRO A 98 -22.88 32.78 17.13
CA PRO A 98 -24.26 32.89 16.68
C PRO A 98 -24.42 34.07 15.73
N GLY A 99 -24.66 33.80 14.45
CA GLY A 99 -24.75 34.84 13.44
C GLY A 99 -26.17 35.37 13.31
N LYS A 100 -27.09 34.56 12.76
CA LYS A 100 -28.50 34.93 12.60
C LYS A 100 -29.39 33.97 13.37
N MET A 101 -30.24 34.49 14.25
CA MET A 101 -31.32 33.71 14.87
C MET A 101 -32.28 33.24 13.78
N VAL A 102 -32.50 31.94 13.71
CA VAL A 102 -33.38 31.32 12.72
C VAL A 102 -34.66 30.78 13.32
N TYR A 103 -34.67 30.55 14.63
CA TYR A 103 -35.84 30.07 15.32
C TYR A 103 -35.80 30.49 16.79
N LYS A 104 -36.95 30.95 17.29
CA LYS A 104 -37.16 31.28 18.70
C LYS A 104 -37.85 30.10 19.35
N TYR A 105 -37.28 29.59 20.43
CA TYR A 105 -37.77 28.35 21.03
C TYR A 105 -39.14 28.52 21.69
N ASP A 106 -40.07 27.65 21.32
CA ASP A 106 -41.36 27.45 21.97
C ASP A 106 -41.45 25.98 22.44
N PRO A 107 -41.60 25.71 23.75
CA PRO A 107 -41.72 24.35 24.27
C PRO A 107 -42.85 23.53 23.61
N THR A 108 -43.97 24.18 23.26
CA THR A 108 -45.14 23.51 22.69
C THR A 108 -44.90 22.94 21.29
N ASP A 109 -43.91 23.45 20.56
CA ASP A 109 -43.52 22.97 19.23
C ASP A 109 -42.84 21.58 19.28
N PHE A 110 -42.42 21.11 20.48
CA PHE A 110 -41.59 19.91 20.64
C PHE A 110 -42.04 18.93 21.73
N ASP A 111 -43.27 19.07 22.27
CA ASP A 111 -43.86 18.28 23.37
C ASP A 111 -43.90 16.74 23.17
N LYS A 112 -43.52 16.22 21.99
CA LYS A 112 -43.55 14.79 21.63
C LYS A 112 -42.19 14.19 21.28
N LEU A 113 -41.11 14.97 21.32
CA LEU A 113 -39.78 14.45 20.98
C LEU A 113 -39.13 13.83 22.22
N VAL A 114 -38.73 12.57 22.10
CA VAL A 114 -37.94 11.88 23.12
C VAL A 114 -36.47 12.19 22.86
N PRO A 115 -35.71 12.66 23.86
CA PRO A 115 -34.29 12.91 23.66
C PRO A 115 -33.57 11.63 23.23
N PRO A 116 -32.64 11.68 22.28
CA PRO A 116 -31.87 10.51 21.90
C PRO A 116 -31.16 9.96 23.14
N GLY A 117 -31.43 8.69 23.47
CA GLY A 117 -30.85 8.05 24.63
C GLY A 117 -29.33 7.88 24.46
N THR A 118 -28.58 8.17 25.53
CA THR A 118 -27.18 7.74 25.75
C THR A 118 -26.10 8.33 24.83
N SER A 119 -26.20 9.58 24.40
CA SER A 119 -25.07 10.28 23.75
C SER A 119 -24.13 10.89 24.81
N GLN A 120 -22.84 10.57 24.81
CA GLN A 120 -21.86 11.29 25.63
C GLN A 120 -21.50 12.61 24.94
N PHE A 121 -21.90 13.75 25.51
CA PHE A 121 -21.63 15.08 24.96
C PHE A 121 -20.29 15.61 25.45
N ILE A 122 -19.24 15.41 24.65
CA ILE A 122 -17.88 15.86 24.95
C ILE A 122 -17.61 17.15 24.15
N SER A 123 -17.64 18.31 24.81
CA SER A 123 -17.36 19.63 24.19
C SER A 123 -15.95 19.68 23.64
N ASN A 124 -15.03 18.97 24.31
CA ASN A 124 -13.65 18.81 23.89
C ASN A 124 -13.54 17.66 22.88
N ASN A 125 -14.32 17.71 21.78
CA ASN A 125 -14.15 16.82 20.63
C ASN A 125 -12.67 16.83 20.25
N THR A 126 -11.96 15.80 20.67
CA THR A 126 -10.51 15.80 20.63
C THR A 126 -10.13 15.38 19.22
N ASN A 127 -9.86 16.37 18.39
CA ASN A 127 -9.54 16.16 16.98
C ASN A 127 -8.06 15.84 16.77
N PHE A 128 -7.23 16.10 17.77
CA PHE A 128 -5.78 16.01 17.71
C PHE A 128 -5.21 15.71 19.12
N ILE A 129 -4.40 14.67 19.28
CA ILE A 129 -3.83 14.26 20.59
C ILE A 129 -2.31 14.27 20.53
N ALA A 130 -1.68 15.15 21.30
CA ALA A 130 -0.24 15.11 21.54
C ALA A 130 0.06 14.12 22.67
N ARG A 131 0.57 12.93 22.32
CA ARG A 131 0.82 11.84 23.28
C ARG A 131 2.30 11.55 23.46
N LYS A 132 2.66 10.94 24.59
CA LYS A 132 4.01 10.47 24.88
C LYS A 132 4.24 9.14 24.17
N THR A 133 5.12 9.11 23.18
CA THR A 133 5.45 7.91 22.37
C THR A 133 6.75 7.25 22.80
N GLY A 134 7.68 8.02 23.39
CA GLY A 134 9.03 7.55 23.72
C GLY A 134 10.02 7.61 22.55
N ASN A 135 9.61 8.22 21.43
CA ASN A 135 10.48 8.44 20.27
C ASN A 135 11.58 9.47 20.62
N THR A 136 12.74 9.35 19.98
CA THR A 136 13.83 10.33 20.11
C THR A 136 13.77 11.29 18.94
N LEU A 137 13.67 12.59 19.20
CA LEU A 137 13.54 13.63 18.18
C LEU A 137 14.88 14.33 17.92
N THR A 138 15.25 14.50 16.65
CA THR A 138 16.50 15.20 16.28
C THR A 138 16.32 16.63 15.77
N MET A 139 15.07 17.11 15.60
CA MET A 139 14.72 18.50 15.24
C MET A 139 15.60 19.07 14.12
N ASP A 140 15.83 18.29 13.05
CA ASP A 140 16.68 18.66 11.92
C ASP A 140 15.88 19.19 10.72
N GLY A 141 14.56 19.29 10.87
CA GLY A 141 13.62 19.72 9.85
C GLY A 141 13.13 18.57 8.97
N ARG A 142 13.60 17.33 9.18
CA ARG A 142 13.17 16.17 8.40
C ARG A 142 12.18 15.36 9.21
N ILE A 143 10.96 15.27 8.70
CA ILE A 143 9.91 14.49 9.36
C ILE A 143 10.12 13.03 9.00
N THR A 144 10.77 12.26 9.87
CA THR A 144 11.00 10.82 9.66
C THR A 144 9.99 9.95 10.40
N GLU A 145 9.69 8.79 9.81
CA GLU A 145 8.73 7.82 10.38
C GLU A 145 9.16 7.39 11.79
N SER A 146 10.45 7.12 12.04
CA SER A 146 10.93 6.70 13.36
C SER A 146 10.75 7.76 14.46
N GLU A 147 10.70 9.03 14.10
CA GLU A 147 10.56 10.14 15.06
C GLU A 147 9.08 10.43 15.36
N TRP A 148 8.22 10.31 14.36
CA TRP A 148 6.81 10.70 14.41
C TRP A 148 5.83 9.51 14.33
N ASP A 149 6.33 8.28 14.51
CA ASP A 149 5.48 7.08 14.59
C ASP A 149 4.57 7.13 15.82
N ASN A 150 3.31 6.73 15.62
CA ASN A 150 2.26 6.69 16.64
C ASN A 150 1.99 8.03 17.36
N THR A 151 2.38 9.17 16.79
CA THR A 151 2.11 10.49 17.35
C THR A 151 0.71 10.99 16.99
N GLY A 152 0.29 12.15 17.52
CA GLY A 152 -0.84 12.87 16.95
C GLY A 152 -0.51 13.26 15.52
N HIS A 153 -1.46 13.10 14.59
CA HIS A 153 -1.24 13.44 13.18
C HIS A 153 -2.55 13.90 12.51
N LYS A 154 -2.51 15.01 11.75
CA LYS A 154 -3.66 15.57 11.04
C LYS A 154 -3.26 16.42 9.83
N TYR A 155 -4.09 16.43 8.78
CA TYR A 155 -3.92 17.30 7.62
C TYR A 155 -5.03 18.36 7.51
N PHE A 156 -4.72 19.43 6.77
CA PHE A 156 -5.50 20.64 6.60
C PHE A 156 -5.47 21.10 5.15
N TYR A 157 -6.60 21.63 4.70
CA TYR A 157 -6.69 22.41 3.47
C TYR A 157 -7.04 23.84 3.83
N LEU A 158 -6.18 24.79 3.49
CA LEU A 158 -6.45 26.21 3.69
C LEU A 158 -7.05 26.76 2.39
N GLY A 159 -8.32 27.17 2.41
CA GLY A 159 -9.07 27.65 1.23
C GLY A 159 -9.74 26.55 0.37
N THR A 160 -10.26 26.88 -0.82
CA THR A 160 -10.83 25.92 -1.78
C THR A 160 -9.76 25.27 -2.67
N TYR A 161 -9.12 24.23 -2.16
CA TYR A 161 -7.97 23.58 -2.81
C TYR A 161 -8.17 23.25 -4.29
N LYS A 162 -7.22 23.70 -5.13
CA LYS A 162 -7.04 23.25 -6.52
C LYS A 162 -5.68 22.57 -6.66
N PRO A 163 -5.59 21.41 -7.33
CA PRO A 163 -4.34 20.71 -7.52
C PRO A 163 -3.32 21.55 -8.29
N HIS A 164 -2.11 21.67 -7.76
CA HIS A 164 -1.01 22.41 -8.38
C HIS A 164 0.34 21.78 -7.96
N ASP A 165 1.41 22.11 -8.68
CA ASP A 165 2.77 21.65 -8.38
C ASP A 165 3.34 22.48 -7.20
N PRO A 166 4.00 21.90 -6.18
CA PRO A 166 4.57 22.66 -5.06
C PRO A 166 5.57 23.76 -5.47
N SER A 167 6.10 23.69 -6.69
CA SER A 167 6.99 24.70 -7.28
C SER A 167 6.27 25.85 -7.99
N GLU A 168 4.97 25.74 -8.25
CA GLU A 168 4.16 26.80 -8.86
C GLU A 168 3.85 27.91 -7.84
N ALA A 169 4.07 29.17 -8.26
CA ALA A 169 3.71 30.30 -7.43
C ALA A 169 2.18 30.39 -7.29
N HIS A 170 1.69 30.32 -6.06
CA HIS A 170 0.27 30.41 -5.74
C HIS A 170 -0.33 31.73 -6.22
N THR A 171 -1.28 31.67 -7.17
CA THR A 171 -2.06 32.83 -7.63
C THR A 171 -3.45 32.92 -6.97
N GLU A 172 -3.89 31.85 -6.30
CA GLU A 172 -5.16 31.74 -5.57
C GLU A 172 -4.92 31.11 -4.17
N PRO A 173 -5.77 31.38 -3.16
CA PRO A 173 -5.48 31.14 -1.75
C PRO A 173 -5.67 29.68 -1.27
N TYR A 174 -4.87 28.72 -1.77
CA TYR A 174 -5.13 27.27 -1.62
C TYR A 174 -3.92 26.43 -1.19
N TYR A 175 -3.92 25.91 0.03
CA TYR A 175 -2.73 25.25 0.60
C TYR A 175 -3.02 23.93 1.29
N TYR A 176 -2.04 23.03 1.23
CA TYR A 176 -2.00 21.79 1.97
C TYR A 176 -1.04 21.90 3.16
N VAL A 177 -1.49 21.46 4.32
CA VAL A 177 -0.65 21.39 5.53
C VAL A 177 -0.91 20.11 6.29
N GLU A 178 0.14 19.45 6.75
CA GLU A 178 0.14 18.23 7.54
C GLU A 178 0.87 18.51 8.86
N VAL A 179 0.29 18.12 9.99
CA VAL A 179 0.79 18.47 11.34
C VAL A 179 0.85 17.22 12.21
N TRP A 180 2.01 16.98 12.81
CA TRP A 180 2.23 15.96 13.84
C TRP A 180 2.43 16.60 15.21
N SER A 181 2.07 15.90 16.29
CA SER A 181 2.31 16.35 17.66
C SER A 181 2.64 15.23 18.63
N GLN A 182 3.61 15.46 19.51
CA GLN A 182 3.97 14.55 20.60
C GLN A 182 4.50 15.30 21.82
N ILE A 183 4.62 14.61 22.95
CA ILE A 183 5.13 15.21 24.20
C ILE A 183 6.18 14.32 24.87
N ASP A 184 7.03 14.95 25.69
CA ASP A 184 7.80 14.28 26.73
C ASP A 184 7.43 14.84 28.13
N ASP A 185 8.32 14.68 29.12
CA ASP A 185 8.07 15.14 30.50
C ASP A 185 8.20 16.67 30.67
N LYS A 186 8.76 17.38 29.70
CA LYS A 186 9.09 18.81 29.78
C LYS A 186 8.57 19.63 28.61
N ASN A 187 8.42 19.03 27.44
CA ASN A 187 8.19 19.72 26.17
C ASN A 187 7.05 19.09 25.37
N ILE A 188 6.44 19.92 24.53
CA ILE A 188 5.57 19.53 23.42
C ILE A 188 6.28 19.80 22.11
N TYR A 189 6.09 18.90 21.16
CA TYR A 189 6.73 18.93 19.85
C TYR A 189 5.67 18.96 18.76
N PHE A 190 5.90 19.78 17.75
CA PHE A 190 5.09 19.81 16.53
C PHE A 190 5.98 19.66 15.30
N ALA A 191 5.54 18.87 14.32
CA ALA A 191 6.09 18.92 12.98
C ALA A 191 5.00 19.38 12.02
N VAL A 192 5.35 20.24 11.07
CA VAL A 192 4.44 20.84 10.09
C VAL A 192 5.06 20.64 8.72
N LYS A 193 4.32 20.06 7.77
CA LYS A 193 4.71 19.91 6.37
C LYS A 193 3.70 20.61 5.49
N THR A 194 4.16 21.40 4.53
CA THR A 194 3.28 22.22 3.71
C THR A 194 3.86 22.55 2.34
N ASP A 195 2.99 22.77 1.36
CA ASP A 195 3.31 23.32 0.04
C ASP A 195 3.34 24.87 0.02
N THR A 196 3.26 25.51 1.20
CA THR A 196 3.39 26.97 1.37
C THR A 196 4.86 27.40 1.52
N PRO A 197 5.36 28.32 0.68
CA PRO A 197 6.58 29.06 1.00
C PRO A 197 6.27 30.23 1.95
N PHE A 198 7.29 30.77 2.63
CA PHE A 198 7.34 31.98 3.48
C PHE A 198 7.25 31.81 5.00
N TRP A 199 6.10 31.49 5.60
CA TRP A 199 6.03 31.23 7.06
C TRP A 199 4.80 30.42 7.46
N VAL A 200 4.94 29.66 8.57
CA VAL A 200 3.87 28.92 9.24
C VAL A 200 3.75 29.37 10.70
N GLY A 201 2.55 29.31 11.25
CA GLY A 201 2.28 29.66 12.64
C GLY A 201 1.30 28.72 13.31
N LEU A 202 1.60 28.37 14.56
CA LEU A 202 0.75 27.61 15.46
C LEU A 202 0.21 28.56 16.52
N MET A 203 -1.09 28.88 16.46
CA MET A 203 -1.75 29.79 17.42
C MET A 203 -2.58 29.00 18.43
N PHE A 204 -2.52 29.39 19.70
CA PHE A 204 -3.15 28.64 20.79
C PHE A 204 -4.13 29.46 21.63
N LYS A 205 -5.17 28.78 22.12
CA LYS A 205 -6.08 29.22 23.21
C LYS A 205 -5.98 28.26 24.39
N ASP A 206 -5.99 28.82 25.60
CA ASP A 206 -5.94 28.05 26.84
C ASP A 206 -7.25 27.36 27.21
N ASN A 207 -8.36 27.92 26.76
CA ASN A 207 -9.70 27.45 27.08
C ASN A 207 -10.44 27.11 25.78
N PRO A 208 -10.74 25.82 25.55
CA PRO A 208 -11.36 25.37 24.31
C PRO A 208 -12.81 25.83 24.15
N ASN A 209 -13.43 26.31 25.22
CA ASN A 209 -14.82 26.76 25.24
C ASN A 209 -14.98 28.27 24.96
N LEU A 210 -13.90 28.97 24.55
CA LEU A 210 -13.94 30.40 24.19
C LEU A 210 -13.90 30.57 22.66
N GLY A 211 -15.01 31.02 22.07
CA GLY A 211 -15.13 31.17 20.61
C GLY A 211 -14.44 32.38 19.99
N MET A 212 -14.19 33.43 20.77
CA MET A 212 -13.69 34.70 20.22
C MET A 212 -12.27 34.57 19.65
N LEU A 213 -12.01 35.18 18.50
CA LEU A 213 -10.65 35.24 17.90
C LEU A 213 -9.64 35.91 18.86
N GLY A 214 -10.07 36.92 19.63
CA GLY A 214 -9.23 37.56 20.66
C GLY A 214 -8.90 36.68 21.87
N ALA A 215 -9.39 35.43 21.93
CA ALA A 215 -8.98 34.47 22.95
C ALA A 215 -7.69 33.72 22.59
N TYR A 216 -7.26 33.77 21.32
CA TYR A 216 -5.89 33.37 20.97
C TYR A 216 -4.93 34.34 21.66
N ARG A 217 -3.92 33.81 22.32
CA ARG A 217 -2.98 34.63 23.10
C ARG A 217 -1.52 34.25 22.94
N ASP A 218 -1.26 33.06 22.39
CA ASP A 218 0.07 32.55 22.11
C ASP A 218 0.14 32.12 20.63
N ALA A 219 1.24 32.44 19.95
CA ALA A 219 1.49 32.08 18.57
C ALA A 219 2.98 31.81 18.31
N LYS A 220 3.31 30.56 17.99
CA LYS A 220 4.67 30.15 17.61
C LYS A 220 4.80 30.21 16.09
N VAL A 221 5.70 31.05 15.58
CA VAL A 221 5.85 31.30 14.14
C VAL A 221 7.25 30.90 13.67
N MET A 222 7.32 30.27 12.49
CA MET A 222 8.58 29.98 11.81
C MET A 222 8.50 30.38 10.34
N ARG A 223 9.50 31.14 9.88
CA ARG A 223 9.69 31.48 8.47
C ARG A 223 10.41 30.35 7.72
N SER A 224 10.28 30.32 6.39
CA SER A 224 10.88 29.30 5.52
C SER A 224 12.41 29.32 5.50
N ASN A 225 13.04 30.39 5.99
CA ASN A 225 14.49 30.50 6.21
C ASN A 225 14.94 30.00 7.60
N GLY A 226 14.01 29.43 8.39
CA GLY A 226 14.26 28.96 9.76
C GLY A 226 14.20 30.05 10.83
N GLU A 227 13.88 31.30 10.48
CA GLU A 227 13.72 32.37 11.46
C GLU A 227 12.46 32.14 12.30
N ILE A 228 12.64 31.94 13.59
CA ILE A 228 11.56 31.75 14.56
C ILE A 228 11.17 33.10 15.19
N SER A 229 9.90 33.19 15.57
CA SER A 229 9.39 34.31 16.36
C SER A 229 8.27 33.81 17.24
N ASP A 230 8.45 33.99 18.54
CA ASP A 230 7.37 33.93 19.49
C ASP A 230 6.52 35.21 19.41
N ARG A 231 5.20 35.06 19.42
CA ARG A 231 4.26 36.16 19.19
C ARG A 231 3.00 35.97 20.02
N TYR A 232 2.33 37.07 20.33
CA TYR A 232 1.05 37.07 21.02
C TYR A 232 0.03 37.95 20.30
N PHE A 233 -1.24 37.58 20.42
CA PHE A 233 -2.32 38.33 19.80
C PHE A 233 -2.64 39.58 20.63
N THR A 234 -2.66 40.75 20.00
CA THR A 234 -2.98 42.00 20.68
C THR A 234 -3.76 42.97 19.81
N GLN A 235 -4.34 44.00 20.43
CA GLN A 235 -5.22 44.96 19.78
C GLN A 235 -4.64 46.39 19.89
N ARG A 236 -4.63 47.11 18.77
CA ARG A 236 -4.26 48.52 18.70
C ARG A 236 -5.39 49.42 19.21
N LYS A 237 -5.07 50.70 19.47
CA LYS A 237 -6.04 51.72 19.92
C LYS A 237 -7.21 51.92 18.94
N ASP A 238 -7.02 51.63 17.66
CA ASP A 238 -8.03 51.70 16.59
C ASP A 238 -8.86 50.41 16.46
N LYS A 239 -8.71 49.46 17.39
CA LYS A 239 -9.40 48.17 17.45
C LYS A 239 -8.98 47.15 16.38
N THR A 240 -7.88 47.39 15.68
CA THR A 240 -7.27 46.41 14.77
C THR A 240 -6.40 45.41 15.56
N PHE A 241 -6.58 44.12 15.29
CA PHE A 241 -5.76 43.07 15.88
C PHE A 241 -4.52 42.77 15.05
N TYR A 242 -3.45 42.32 15.69
CA TYR A 242 -2.21 41.86 15.05
C TYR A 242 -1.42 40.91 15.98
N LEU A 243 -0.43 40.22 15.42
CA LEU A 243 0.54 39.42 16.16
C LEU A 243 1.73 40.29 16.54
N ALA A 244 1.84 40.64 17.82
CA ALA A 244 3.00 41.35 18.36
C ALA A 244 4.11 40.35 18.69
N GLN A 245 5.37 40.74 18.44
CA GLN A 245 6.51 39.95 18.84
C GLN A 245 6.62 39.90 20.36
N ASP A 246 6.88 38.71 20.91
CA ASP A 246 7.20 38.58 22.32
C ASP A 246 8.67 38.92 22.60
N ALA A 247 8.94 39.46 23.79
CA ALA A 247 10.29 39.81 24.22
C ALA A 247 11.06 38.58 24.72
N GLN A 248 10.35 37.51 25.10
CA GLN A 248 10.88 36.23 25.51
C GLN A 248 10.50 35.19 24.45
N ASP A 249 11.48 34.49 23.88
CA ASP A 249 11.26 33.47 22.86
C ASP A 249 11.34 32.08 23.51
N ASP A 250 10.19 31.42 23.61
CA ASP A 250 10.07 30.12 24.27
C ASP A 250 10.04 28.96 23.24
N ILE A 251 10.61 29.14 22.04
CA ILE A 251 10.88 28.05 21.09
C ILE A 251 12.30 27.48 21.36
N LEU A 252 12.36 26.26 21.89
CA LEU A 252 13.60 25.64 22.39
C LEU A 252 14.53 25.10 21.29
N LEU A 253 13.92 24.43 20.31
CA LEU A 253 14.62 23.82 19.17
C LEU A 253 13.73 23.99 17.94
N ASN A 254 14.37 24.17 16.79
CA ASN A 254 13.72 24.24 15.51
C ASN A 254 14.49 23.47 14.44
N GLY A 255 13.74 22.88 13.53
CA GLY A 255 14.25 22.25 12.32
C GLY A 255 13.47 22.75 11.13
N HIS A 256 14.14 23.07 10.03
CA HIS A 256 13.46 23.36 8.77
C HIS A 256 14.19 22.68 7.61
N HIS A 257 13.42 22.16 6.66
CA HIS A 257 13.98 21.56 5.46
C HIS A 257 13.11 21.92 4.26
N GLN A 258 13.76 22.07 3.12
CA GLN A 258 13.09 22.41 1.87
C GLN A 258 13.45 21.36 0.80
N GLU A 259 12.45 20.58 0.39
CA GLU A 259 12.50 19.72 -0.81
C GLU A 259 11.22 19.97 -1.64
N ASP A 260 10.46 18.93 -1.98
CA ASP A 260 9.16 19.03 -2.65
C ASP A 260 8.10 19.71 -1.76
N TYR A 261 8.34 19.79 -0.44
CA TYR A 261 7.51 20.47 0.55
C TYR A 261 8.42 21.21 1.54
N TYR A 262 7.87 22.23 2.20
CA TYR A 262 8.49 22.88 3.35
C TYR A 262 8.12 22.11 4.61
N THR A 263 9.11 21.78 5.42
CA THR A 263 8.92 21.13 6.72
C THR A 263 9.47 22.00 7.83
N TYR A 264 8.74 22.06 8.94
CA TYR A 264 9.02 22.88 10.11
C TYR A 264 8.82 22.04 11.37
N GLU A 265 9.78 22.03 12.27
CA GLU A 265 9.69 21.31 13.56
C GLU A 265 9.84 22.30 14.71
N PHE A 266 8.91 22.25 15.68
CA PHE A 266 8.86 23.10 16.86
C PHE A 266 9.03 22.25 18.11
N ALA A 267 9.90 22.69 19.03
CA ALA A 267 9.92 22.23 20.41
C ALA A 267 9.56 23.38 21.35
N ILE A 268 8.51 23.22 22.14
CA ILE A 268 7.96 24.26 23.04
C ILE A 268 7.92 23.68 24.47
N PRO A 269 8.32 24.43 25.52
CA PRO A 269 8.19 23.97 26.89
C PRO A 269 6.72 23.78 27.26
N LEU A 270 6.39 22.73 28.02
CA LEU A 270 5.06 22.58 28.62
C LEU A 270 4.75 23.69 29.62
N ASN A 271 5.79 24.31 30.21
CA ASN A 271 5.65 25.44 31.11
C ASN A 271 6.74 26.48 30.83
N THR A 272 6.34 27.65 30.33
CA THR A 272 7.24 28.71 29.87
C THR A 272 7.54 29.74 30.98
N GLY A 273 6.57 29.99 31.86
CA GLY A 273 6.67 31.03 32.89
C GLY A 273 6.42 32.45 32.37
N ASP A 274 6.25 32.64 31.06
CA ASP A 274 5.80 33.89 30.44
C ASP A 274 4.26 34.01 30.56
N PRO A 275 3.72 35.11 31.11
CA PRO A 275 2.27 35.33 31.21
C PRO A 275 1.54 35.47 29.87
N LYS A 276 2.23 35.68 28.75
CA LYS A 276 1.65 35.77 27.41
C LYS A 276 1.54 34.41 26.72
N ASP A 277 2.30 33.44 27.19
CA ASP A 277 2.33 32.09 26.66
C ASP A 277 1.31 31.15 27.32
N ILE A 278 1.03 30.04 26.63
CA ILE A 278 0.18 28.98 27.17
C ILE A 278 1.04 27.86 27.74
N SER A 279 0.96 27.68 29.07
CA SER A 279 1.46 26.47 29.72
C SER A 279 0.53 25.28 29.41
N PHE A 280 1.08 24.26 28.75
CA PHE A 280 0.41 23.02 28.38
C PHE A 280 0.45 21.99 29.53
N GLU A 281 -0.70 21.81 30.17
CA GLU A 281 -0.92 20.77 31.19
C GLU A 281 -1.36 19.43 30.59
N VAL A 282 -0.74 18.33 31.05
CA VAL A 282 -1.15 16.95 30.68
C VAL A 282 -2.59 16.68 31.17
N GLY A 283 -3.41 16.12 30.30
CA GLY A 283 -4.83 15.82 30.52
C GLY A 283 -5.78 16.94 30.07
N LYS A 284 -5.26 18.15 29.80
CA LYS A 284 -6.06 19.32 29.41
C LYS A 284 -6.16 19.47 27.88
N ALA A 285 -7.25 20.10 27.44
CA ALA A 285 -7.50 20.42 26.03
C ALA A 285 -7.35 21.93 25.79
N TYR A 286 -6.91 22.26 24.58
CA TYR A 286 -6.59 23.59 24.09
C TYR A 286 -7.14 23.74 22.68
N ASN A 287 -7.31 24.98 22.20
CA ASN A 287 -7.60 25.18 20.78
C ASN A 287 -6.35 25.63 20.05
N MET A 288 -6.18 25.12 18.84
CA MET A 288 -5.09 25.42 17.95
C MET A 288 -5.65 25.91 16.60
N LEU A 289 -5.05 26.96 16.07
CA LEU A 289 -5.23 27.42 14.71
C LEU A 289 -3.90 27.35 14.00
N LEU A 290 -3.88 26.70 12.85
CA LEU A 290 -2.73 26.69 11.97
C LEU A 290 -2.89 27.83 10.97
N VAL A 291 -1.84 28.64 10.82
CA VAL A 291 -1.78 29.73 9.86
C VAL A 291 -0.56 29.62 8.98
N ALA A 292 -0.66 30.07 7.74
CA ALA A 292 0.46 30.21 6.80
C ALA A 292 0.27 31.49 5.98
N GLY A 293 1.33 32.16 5.55
CA GLY A 293 1.18 33.42 4.81
C GLY A 293 2.44 33.89 4.13
N ASN A 294 2.32 34.88 3.25
CA ASN A 294 3.45 35.47 2.53
C ASN A 294 4.13 36.65 3.26
N THR A 295 3.39 37.33 4.15
CA THR A 295 3.85 38.53 4.86
C THR A 295 3.59 38.40 6.35
N LEU A 296 4.65 38.20 7.14
CA LEU A 296 4.52 38.04 8.59
C LEU A 296 4.24 39.37 9.30
N ASP A 297 4.93 40.43 8.90
CA ASP A 297 4.86 41.74 9.58
C ASP A 297 3.79 42.61 8.95
N HIS A 298 2.57 42.52 9.50
CA HIS A 298 1.43 43.32 9.05
C HIS A 298 0.52 43.78 10.19
N TYR A 299 -0.23 44.84 9.93
CA TYR A 299 -1.22 45.40 10.85
C TYR A 299 -2.61 45.19 10.26
N GLY A 300 -3.40 44.29 10.85
CA GLY A 300 -4.70 43.94 10.29
C GLY A 300 -5.22 42.59 10.75
N ILE A 301 -6.54 42.41 10.85
CA ILE A 301 -7.11 41.05 10.88
C ILE A 301 -6.86 40.45 9.49
N PHE A 302 -6.31 39.22 9.43
CA PHE A 302 -5.96 38.39 8.27
C PHE A 302 -6.92 38.45 7.05
N THR A 303 -7.01 39.55 6.30
CA THR A 303 -8.07 39.71 5.28
C THR A 303 -7.84 38.82 4.06
N MET A 304 -8.67 37.79 3.89
CA MET A 304 -8.56 36.84 2.76
C MET A 304 -9.36 37.21 1.49
N ASP A 305 -10.16 38.28 1.48
CA ASP A 305 -11.02 38.64 0.32
C ASP A 305 -11.26 40.16 0.22
N LYS A 306 -11.24 40.69 -1.02
CA LYS A 306 -11.68 42.06 -1.36
C LYS A 306 -13.10 42.37 -0.85
N ALA A 307 -13.97 41.36 -0.74
CA ALA A 307 -15.32 41.52 -0.21
C ALA A 307 -15.36 42.02 1.26
N HIS A 308 -14.26 41.90 2.01
CA HIS A 308 -14.16 42.32 3.41
C HIS A 308 -13.36 43.61 3.64
N ALA A 309 -12.90 44.30 2.59
CA ALA A 309 -12.19 45.58 2.70
C ALA A 309 -13.00 46.66 3.48
N ASN A 310 -14.33 46.53 3.51
CA ASN A 310 -15.25 47.50 4.10
C ASN A 310 -15.73 47.17 5.53
N HIS A 311 -15.29 46.05 6.13
CA HIS A 311 -15.68 45.68 7.51
C HIS A 311 -14.94 46.52 8.57
N ASN A 312 -15.59 46.85 9.70
CA ASN A 312 -15.08 47.83 10.66
C ASN A 312 -13.66 47.54 11.22
N HIS A 313 -13.23 46.28 11.25
CA HIS A 313 -11.90 45.89 11.73
C HIS A 313 -10.85 45.74 10.60
N SER A 314 -11.27 45.84 9.34
CA SER A 314 -10.44 45.64 8.13
C SER A 314 -10.17 46.95 7.38
N LYS A 315 -10.88 48.04 7.73
CA LYS A 315 -10.78 49.37 7.12
C LYS A 315 -9.37 50.00 7.14
N ASN A 316 -8.46 49.48 7.97
CA ASN A 316 -7.12 50.03 8.16
C ASN A 316 -6.00 49.17 7.54
N ASN A 317 -6.32 48.07 6.85
CA ASN A 317 -5.32 47.24 6.14
C ASN A 317 -4.86 48.01 4.88
N LYS A 318 -3.75 48.73 4.96
CA LYS A 318 -3.20 49.51 3.84
C LYS A 318 -2.47 48.66 2.80
N GLU A 319 -2.08 47.44 3.16
CA GLU A 319 -1.42 46.47 2.29
C GLU A 319 -2.22 45.15 2.35
N HIS A 320 -2.49 44.55 1.18
CA HIS A 320 -3.12 43.23 1.11
C HIS A 320 -2.10 42.19 1.55
N VAL A 321 -2.43 41.45 2.61
CA VAL A 321 -1.58 40.43 3.21
C VAL A 321 -2.36 39.13 3.14
N ASP A 322 -1.86 38.20 2.35
CA ASP A 322 -2.51 36.93 2.14
C ASP A 322 -2.01 35.96 3.22
N VAL A 323 -2.85 35.78 4.24
CA VAL A 323 -2.64 34.82 5.32
C VAL A 323 -3.81 33.86 5.35
N TRP A 324 -3.48 32.59 5.39
CA TRP A 324 -4.39 31.47 5.33
C TRP A 324 -4.46 30.77 6.67
N ALA A 325 -5.63 30.29 7.06
CA ALA A 325 -5.90 29.72 8.37
C ALA A 325 -6.73 28.45 8.24
N SER A 326 -6.45 27.46 9.09
CA SER A 326 -7.24 26.23 9.18
C SER A 326 -8.60 26.50 9.83
N ASN A 327 -9.45 25.47 9.91
CA ASN A 327 -10.48 25.46 10.93
C ASN A 327 -9.82 25.43 12.32
N GLU A 328 -10.52 25.94 13.33
CA GLU A 328 -10.09 25.81 14.72
C GLU A 328 -10.15 24.35 15.16
N GLU A 329 -9.06 23.84 15.72
CA GLU A 329 -8.92 22.46 16.17
C GLU A 329 -8.73 22.36 17.68
N THR A 330 -9.32 21.34 18.30
CA THR A 330 -9.07 21.05 19.71
C THR A 330 -7.92 20.06 19.83
N ILE A 331 -6.80 20.50 20.40
CA ILE A 331 -5.65 19.66 20.74
C ILE A 331 -5.69 19.25 22.21
N ARG A 332 -5.46 17.97 22.49
CA ARG A 332 -5.36 17.44 23.85
C ARG A 332 -3.95 16.94 24.14
N ILE A 333 -3.47 17.27 25.32
CA ILE A 333 -2.15 16.86 25.80
C ILE A 333 -2.32 15.59 26.63
N GLY A 334 -1.74 14.46 26.21
CA GLY A 334 -1.81 13.19 26.95
C GLY A 334 -3.04 12.32 26.64
N THR A 335 -3.84 12.00 27.67
CA THR A 335 -4.91 10.98 27.61
C THR A 335 -6.26 11.53 27.12
N PRO A 336 -7.13 10.72 26.48
CA PRO A 336 -8.50 11.12 26.11
C PRO A 336 -9.34 11.56 27.33
N PRO A 337 -10.47 12.26 27.11
CA PRO A 337 -11.39 12.62 28.20
C PRO A 337 -12.00 11.37 28.85
N ASP A 338 -11.91 11.29 30.17
CA ASP A 338 -12.56 10.28 31.02
C ASP A 338 -13.94 10.74 31.52
N ARG A 339 -14.32 11.98 31.22
CA ARG A 339 -15.60 12.60 31.60
C ARG A 339 -16.20 13.47 30.49
N ASP A 340 -17.53 13.55 30.47
CA ASP A 340 -18.29 14.47 29.61
C ASP A 340 -18.26 15.92 30.15
N ILE A 341 -18.95 16.84 29.47
CA ILE A 341 -18.97 18.27 29.83
C ILE A 341 -19.67 18.60 31.15
N PHE A 342 -20.39 17.64 31.73
CA PHE A 342 -21.04 17.76 33.03
C PHE A 342 -20.31 16.99 34.13
N GLY A 343 -19.20 16.33 33.79
CA GLY A 343 -18.39 15.57 34.73
C GLY A 343 -18.86 14.13 34.93
N ASN A 344 -19.76 13.60 34.10
CA ASN A 344 -20.12 12.18 34.14
C ASN A 344 -19.02 11.33 33.49
N PRO A 345 -18.74 10.11 33.97
CA PRO A 345 -17.76 9.21 33.35
C PRO A 345 -18.07 8.97 31.87
N ALA A 346 -17.04 9.08 31.02
CA ALA A 346 -17.10 8.83 29.58
C ALA A 346 -16.17 7.67 29.21
N ASP A 347 -16.61 6.79 28.30
CA ASP A 347 -15.78 5.67 27.85
C ASP A 347 -14.92 6.17 26.68
N PRO A 348 -13.57 6.09 26.77
CA PRO A 348 -12.70 6.63 25.74
C PRO A 348 -12.82 5.80 24.46
N VAL A 349 -13.45 6.38 23.43
CA VAL A 349 -13.41 5.84 22.06
C VAL A 349 -12.10 6.31 21.43
N PHE A 350 -11.09 5.43 21.39
CA PHE A 350 -9.90 5.62 20.55
C PHE A 350 -10.27 5.35 19.09
N ALA A 351 -11.15 6.17 18.52
CA ALA A 351 -11.26 6.23 17.08
C ALA A 351 -9.98 6.92 16.59
N SER A 352 -9.08 6.13 15.98
CA SER A 352 -8.23 6.65 14.93
C SER A 352 -9.18 7.27 13.90
N PHE A 353 -9.43 8.58 14.00
CA PHE A 353 -10.39 9.24 13.13
C PHE A 353 -9.99 8.99 11.67
N GLU A 354 -10.89 8.33 10.95
CA GLU A 354 -10.75 8.00 9.54
C GLU A 354 -10.63 9.28 8.71
N SER A 355 -9.61 9.33 7.87
CA SER A 355 -9.48 10.30 6.78
C SER A 355 -10.64 10.11 5.79
N GLY A 356 -11.64 10.99 5.85
CA GLY A 356 -12.77 10.94 4.92
C GLY A 356 -12.37 11.35 3.50
N PHE A 357 -12.60 10.45 2.53
CA PHE A 357 -12.48 10.70 1.08
C PHE A 357 -13.80 11.24 0.52
N ASP A 358 -13.73 12.31 -0.29
CA ASP A 358 -14.84 12.79 -1.14
C ASP A 358 -14.53 12.43 -2.61
N PRO A 359 -15.26 11.48 -3.22
CA PRO A 359 -15.01 11.01 -4.58
C PRO A 359 -15.25 12.05 -5.69
N SER A 360 -15.83 13.21 -5.36
CA SER A 360 -16.18 14.24 -6.33
C SER A 360 -15.04 15.22 -6.63
N LYS A 361 -13.95 15.19 -5.85
CA LYS A 361 -12.83 16.15 -5.95
C LYS A 361 -11.54 15.43 -6.36
N ASN A 362 -11.16 15.59 -7.63
CA ASN A 362 -9.88 15.12 -8.17
C ASN A 362 -8.74 15.99 -7.62
N SER A 363 -7.99 15.54 -6.62
CA SER A 363 -6.81 16.25 -6.11
C SER A 363 -5.58 15.39 -5.87
N ASN A 364 -4.43 15.89 -6.35
CA ASN A 364 -3.13 15.21 -6.45
C ASN A 364 -2.31 15.23 -5.15
N HIS A 365 -2.87 14.85 -4.01
CA HIS A 365 -2.09 14.65 -2.78
C HIS A 365 -1.93 13.18 -2.43
N PHE A 366 -0.80 12.84 -1.79
CA PHE A 366 -0.55 11.52 -1.24
C PHE A 366 -1.70 11.12 -0.32
N HIS A 367 -2.64 10.36 -0.89
CA HIS A 367 -3.59 9.60 -0.14
C HIS A 367 -2.84 8.35 0.31
N TYR A 368 -2.69 8.19 1.62
CA TYR A 368 -2.95 6.86 2.16
C TYR A 368 -4.39 6.55 1.77
N ALA A 369 -4.54 5.77 0.70
CA ALA A 369 -5.74 4.98 0.52
C ALA A 369 -5.76 3.96 1.68
N GLY A 370 -6.11 4.43 2.88
CA GLY A 370 -6.88 3.61 3.79
C GLY A 370 -8.13 3.26 3.01
N VAL A 371 -8.11 2.09 2.38
CA VAL A 371 -9.21 1.63 1.57
C VAL A 371 -10.46 1.69 2.46
N SER A 372 -11.44 2.47 2.04
CA SER A 372 -12.62 2.76 2.86
C SER A 372 -13.33 1.44 3.18
N LEU A 373 -13.84 1.30 4.41
CA LEU A 373 -14.66 0.14 4.81
C LEU A 373 -15.84 -0.11 3.87
N ASN A 374 -16.34 0.91 3.15
CA ASN A 374 -17.41 0.78 2.17
C ASN A 374 -16.97 0.08 0.88
N ASP A 375 -15.71 0.26 0.44
CA ASP A 375 -15.17 -0.51 -0.70
C ASP A 375 -14.96 -1.98 -0.32
N PHE A 376 -14.75 -2.26 0.98
CA PHE A 376 -14.64 -3.62 1.49
C PHE A 376 -15.96 -4.32 1.73
N THR A 377 -17.02 -3.64 2.15
CA THR A 377 -18.33 -4.31 2.23
C THR A 377 -18.80 -4.76 0.85
N TYR A 378 -18.53 -3.97 -0.20
CA TYR A 378 -18.78 -4.38 -1.58
C TYR A 378 -17.85 -5.51 -2.06
N ARG A 379 -16.54 -5.43 -1.80
CA ARG A 379 -15.59 -6.50 -2.15
C ARG A 379 -15.84 -7.80 -1.39
N ALA A 380 -16.15 -7.72 -0.10
CA ALA A 380 -16.46 -8.88 0.74
C ALA A 380 -17.77 -9.54 0.29
N SER A 381 -18.83 -8.75 0.03
CA SER A 381 -20.07 -9.31 -0.54
C SER A 381 -19.86 -9.89 -1.95
N MET A 382 -19.04 -9.27 -2.80
CA MET A 382 -18.66 -9.86 -4.10
C MET A 382 -17.78 -11.09 -3.97
N ALA A 383 -16.88 -11.15 -2.98
CA ALA A 383 -16.10 -12.34 -2.69
C ALA A 383 -17.02 -13.52 -2.39
N ASP A 384 -18.12 -13.33 -1.66
CA ASP A 384 -19.12 -14.37 -1.41
C ASP A 384 -19.77 -14.88 -2.72
N TYR A 385 -20.17 -13.99 -3.62
CA TYR A 385 -20.69 -14.38 -4.94
C TYR A 385 -19.65 -15.16 -5.77
N VAL A 386 -18.40 -14.69 -5.77
CA VAL A 386 -17.29 -15.35 -6.48
C VAL A 386 -16.97 -16.71 -5.87
N ILE A 387 -17.07 -16.86 -4.55
CA ILE A 387 -16.95 -18.16 -3.86
C ILE A 387 -17.98 -19.14 -4.40
N TRP A 388 -19.27 -18.76 -4.46
CA TRP A 388 -20.32 -19.63 -4.98
C TRP A 388 -20.14 -19.95 -6.46
N LEU A 389 -19.76 -18.96 -7.28
CA LEU A 389 -19.43 -19.18 -8.69
C LEU A 389 -18.26 -20.16 -8.85
N THR A 390 -17.22 -20.01 -8.04
CA THR A 390 -16.03 -20.88 -8.05
C THR A 390 -16.40 -22.30 -7.66
N ILE A 391 -17.24 -22.48 -6.64
CA ILE A 391 -17.78 -23.80 -6.24
C ILE A 391 -18.58 -24.41 -7.40
N ALA A 392 -19.43 -23.63 -8.07
CA ALA A 392 -20.21 -24.11 -9.22
C ALA A 392 -19.31 -24.56 -10.39
N ILE A 393 -18.31 -23.75 -10.75
CA ILE A 393 -17.32 -24.09 -11.79
C ILE A 393 -16.53 -25.34 -11.40
N TRP A 394 -16.13 -25.46 -10.14
CA TRP A 394 -15.42 -26.62 -9.62
C TRP A 394 -16.25 -27.90 -9.66
N LEU A 395 -17.53 -27.84 -9.26
CA LEU A 395 -18.47 -28.96 -9.35
C LEU A 395 -18.70 -29.38 -10.80
N ALA A 396 -18.97 -28.41 -11.68
CA ALA A 396 -19.17 -28.66 -13.11
C ALA A 396 -17.91 -29.25 -13.76
N GLY A 397 -16.74 -28.66 -13.52
CA GLY A 397 -15.46 -29.13 -14.02
C GLY A 397 -15.13 -30.54 -13.54
N SER A 398 -15.30 -30.82 -12.24
CA SER A 398 -15.09 -32.16 -11.68
C SER A 398 -16.06 -33.18 -12.27
N GLY A 399 -17.34 -32.82 -12.46
CA GLY A 399 -18.35 -33.66 -13.13
C GLY A 399 -17.99 -33.97 -14.58
N VAL A 400 -17.57 -32.95 -15.34
CA VAL A 400 -17.11 -33.09 -16.74
C VAL A 400 -15.90 -34.00 -16.81
N ILE A 401 -14.90 -33.83 -15.94
CA ILE A 401 -13.73 -34.72 -15.87
C ILE A 401 -14.18 -36.16 -15.63
N MET A 402 -15.00 -36.41 -14.61
CA MET A 402 -15.48 -37.75 -14.28
C MET A 402 -16.24 -38.38 -15.46
N TYR A 403 -17.06 -37.59 -16.17
CA TYR A 403 -17.76 -38.05 -17.38
C TYR A 403 -16.80 -38.42 -18.52
N TYR A 404 -15.81 -37.57 -18.83
CA TYR A 404 -14.86 -37.83 -19.92
C TYR A 404 -13.86 -38.95 -19.60
N LEU A 405 -13.55 -39.19 -18.32
CA LEU A 405 -12.73 -40.32 -17.90
C LEU A 405 -13.41 -41.68 -18.15
N ARG A 406 -14.75 -41.73 -18.23
CA ARG A 406 -15.51 -42.95 -18.61
C ARG A 406 -15.33 -43.33 -20.07
N LYS A 407 -15.10 -42.36 -20.96
CA LYS A 407 -15.00 -42.64 -22.40
C LYS A 407 -13.75 -43.49 -22.67
N PRO A 408 -13.85 -44.55 -23.49
CA PRO A 408 -12.72 -45.42 -23.79
C PRO A 408 -11.53 -44.60 -24.30
N ARG A 409 -10.33 -45.00 -23.89
CA ARG A 409 -9.10 -44.33 -24.29
C ARG A 409 -8.94 -44.50 -25.80
N ASN A 410 -8.83 -43.39 -26.52
CA ASN A 410 -8.47 -43.45 -27.93
C ASN A 410 -6.97 -43.82 -27.97
N ASN A 411 -6.66 -45.09 -28.18
CA ASN A 411 -5.30 -45.65 -28.13
C ASN A 411 -4.40 -45.23 -29.30
N LYS A 412 -4.75 -44.17 -30.05
CA LYS A 412 -3.78 -43.59 -30.97
C LYS A 412 -2.62 -43.09 -30.12
N PRO A 413 -1.37 -43.54 -30.38
CA PRO A 413 -0.20 -42.89 -29.82
C PRO A 413 -0.38 -41.41 -30.14
N GLU A 414 -0.43 -40.58 -29.12
CA GLU A 414 -0.32 -39.14 -29.31
C GLU A 414 1.08 -38.97 -29.90
N ASP A 415 1.16 -38.88 -31.23
CA ASP A 415 2.42 -38.86 -31.97
C ASP A 415 3.34 -37.82 -31.30
N GLN A 416 4.46 -38.30 -30.74
CA GLN A 416 5.45 -37.42 -30.11
C GLN A 416 6.04 -36.44 -31.13
N SER A 417 5.78 -36.66 -32.42
CA SER A 417 5.80 -35.63 -33.46
C SER A 417 4.66 -34.60 -33.22
N SER A 418 4.84 -33.71 -32.24
CA SER A 418 3.93 -32.58 -32.09
C SER A 418 3.99 -31.73 -33.36
N SER A 419 2.91 -31.72 -34.13
CA SER A 419 2.62 -30.80 -35.23
C SER A 419 2.38 -29.36 -34.75
N GLY A 420 3.10 -28.95 -33.70
CA GLY A 420 3.10 -27.57 -33.21
C GLY A 420 3.67 -26.64 -34.27
N PHE A 421 3.06 -25.47 -34.41
CA PHE A 421 3.59 -24.42 -35.28
C PHE A 421 5.00 -24.05 -34.81
N ASP A 422 5.98 -24.20 -35.70
CA ASP A 422 7.37 -23.86 -35.44
C ASP A 422 7.63 -22.43 -35.92
N LEU A 423 7.85 -21.53 -34.96
CA LEU A 423 8.11 -20.11 -35.20
C LEU A 423 9.37 -19.92 -36.07
N LEU A 424 10.34 -20.83 -35.99
CA LEU A 424 11.58 -20.75 -36.79
C LEU A 424 11.42 -21.22 -38.24
N LYS A 425 10.21 -21.60 -38.67
CA LYS A 425 9.89 -21.70 -40.10
C LYS A 425 9.85 -20.33 -40.78
N ILE A 426 9.63 -19.26 -40.00
CA ILE A 426 9.68 -17.89 -40.50
C ILE A 426 11.15 -17.52 -40.73
N ASN A 427 11.53 -17.38 -42.01
CA ASN A 427 12.94 -17.26 -42.43
C ASN A 427 13.68 -16.07 -41.79
N TRP A 428 13.04 -14.90 -41.68
CA TRP A 428 13.68 -13.72 -41.07
C TRP A 428 13.92 -13.94 -39.57
N LEU A 429 12.96 -14.57 -38.87
CA LEU A 429 13.07 -14.87 -37.44
C LEU A 429 14.17 -15.90 -37.18
N ARG A 430 14.24 -16.95 -38.00
CA ARG A 430 15.31 -17.96 -37.93
C ARG A 430 16.68 -17.34 -38.16
N ARG A 431 16.83 -16.50 -39.18
CA ARG A 431 18.09 -15.78 -39.45
C ARG A 431 18.46 -14.88 -38.27
N PHE A 432 17.49 -14.14 -37.73
CA PHE A 432 17.68 -13.27 -36.59
C PHE A 432 18.18 -14.03 -35.36
N VAL A 433 17.50 -15.11 -34.96
CA VAL A 433 17.87 -15.95 -33.82
C VAL A 433 19.24 -16.63 -34.00
N ALA A 434 19.60 -16.99 -35.23
CA ALA A 434 20.89 -17.60 -35.54
C ALA A 434 22.08 -16.62 -35.47
N THR A 435 21.84 -15.30 -35.44
CA THR A 435 22.92 -14.32 -35.35
C THR A 435 23.59 -14.35 -33.97
N ASN A 436 24.88 -14.05 -33.93
CA ASN A 436 25.60 -13.90 -32.66
C ASN A 436 25.10 -12.70 -31.84
N TYR A 437 24.52 -11.69 -32.49
CA TYR A 437 23.99 -10.46 -31.89
C TYR A 437 22.63 -10.62 -31.22
N PHE A 438 21.84 -11.64 -31.59
CA PHE A 438 20.50 -11.89 -31.04
C PHE A 438 20.46 -11.77 -29.52
N ARG A 439 21.38 -12.44 -28.82
CA ARG A 439 21.43 -12.42 -27.35
C ARG A 439 21.86 -11.06 -26.82
N TYR A 440 22.86 -10.44 -27.44
CA TYR A 440 23.41 -9.15 -27.01
C TYR A 440 22.39 -8.02 -27.10
N LEU A 441 21.48 -8.07 -28.09
CA LEU A 441 20.38 -7.13 -28.21
C LEU A 441 19.52 -7.06 -26.95
N PHE A 442 19.31 -8.19 -26.26
CA PHE A 442 18.55 -8.22 -25.02
C PHE A 442 19.42 -8.06 -23.77
N ILE A 443 20.64 -8.59 -23.77
CA ILE A 443 21.55 -8.54 -22.60
C ILE A 443 22.07 -7.12 -22.34
N ILE A 444 22.41 -6.35 -23.39
CA ILE A 444 23.04 -5.03 -23.20
C ILE A 444 22.06 -4.04 -22.55
N PRO A 445 20.81 -3.88 -23.02
CA PRO A 445 19.85 -2.98 -22.37
C PRO A 445 19.56 -3.39 -20.92
N THR A 446 19.38 -4.69 -20.65
CA THR A 446 19.13 -5.16 -19.28
C THR A 446 20.34 -4.93 -18.38
N LEU A 447 21.57 -5.10 -18.89
CA LEU A 447 22.78 -4.79 -18.14
C LEU A 447 22.87 -3.30 -17.80
N ILE A 448 22.56 -2.39 -18.74
CA ILE A 448 22.56 -0.94 -18.50
C ILE A 448 21.55 -0.59 -17.40
N VAL A 449 20.31 -1.08 -17.51
CA VAL A 449 19.28 -0.87 -16.47
C VAL A 449 19.74 -1.41 -15.13
N PHE A 450 20.41 -2.56 -15.10
CA PHE A 450 20.91 -3.16 -13.87
C PHE A 450 22.02 -2.34 -13.21
N LEU A 451 22.92 -1.78 -14.01
CA LEU A 451 23.96 -0.87 -13.52
C LEU A 451 23.36 0.43 -12.98
N ILE A 452 22.32 0.96 -13.62
CA ILE A 452 21.56 2.11 -13.10
C ILE A 452 20.92 1.77 -11.75
N ILE A 453 20.26 0.61 -11.63
CA ILE A 453 19.65 0.16 -10.36
C ILE A 453 20.71 0.07 -9.24
N ILE A 454 21.88 -0.52 -9.52
CA ILE A 454 22.96 -0.61 -8.53
C ILE A 454 23.47 0.78 -8.14
N PHE A 455 23.72 1.64 -9.13
CA PHE A 455 24.20 2.99 -8.90
C PHE A 455 23.18 3.82 -8.08
N SER A 456 21.93 3.84 -8.51
CA SER A 456 20.85 4.57 -7.82
C SER A 456 20.62 4.03 -6.41
N GLY A 457 20.71 2.72 -6.20
CA GLY A 457 20.53 2.17 -4.85
C GLY A 457 21.62 2.61 -3.85
N PHE A 458 22.85 2.83 -4.29
CA PHE A 458 23.94 3.30 -3.41
C PHE A 458 24.06 4.83 -3.30
N PHE A 459 23.82 5.56 -4.38
CA PHE A 459 24.24 6.97 -4.50
C PHE A 459 23.10 7.96 -4.74
N ASP A 460 21.87 7.49 -4.93
CA ASP A 460 20.68 8.35 -5.13
C ASP A 460 19.86 8.42 -3.83
N VAL A 461 18.71 9.11 -3.86
CA VAL A 461 17.82 9.30 -2.70
C VAL A 461 17.50 7.98 -2.01
N GLN A 462 17.64 7.91 -0.69
CA GLN A 462 17.42 6.68 0.08
C GLN A 462 15.95 6.51 0.52
N ASP A 463 15.04 6.92 -0.36
CA ASP A 463 13.60 6.71 -0.24
C ASP A 463 13.15 5.70 -1.30
N GLY A 464 12.59 4.56 -0.86
CA GLY A 464 12.16 3.48 -1.73
C GLY A 464 11.02 3.82 -2.69
N GLN A 465 10.19 4.82 -2.40
CA GLN A 465 9.13 5.27 -3.32
C GLN A 465 9.69 6.12 -4.46
N ARG A 466 10.74 6.88 -4.15
CA ARG A 466 11.34 7.82 -5.09
C ARG A 466 12.46 7.17 -5.89
N ASN A 467 13.20 6.23 -5.33
CA ASN A 467 14.39 5.67 -5.98
C ASN A 467 14.04 4.70 -7.13
N VAL A 468 14.70 4.89 -8.28
CA VAL A 468 14.56 4.01 -9.46
C VAL A 468 14.93 2.56 -9.13
N ALA A 469 15.91 2.33 -8.25
CA ALA A 469 16.39 1.01 -7.89
C ALA A 469 15.28 0.13 -7.29
N THR A 470 14.52 0.66 -6.34
CA THR A 470 13.43 -0.06 -5.65
C THR A 470 12.21 -0.19 -6.55
N VAL A 471 11.78 0.91 -7.20
CA VAL A 471 10.61 0.92 -8.07
C VAL A 471 10.79 -0.04 -9.26
N PHE A 472 11.94 0.00 -9.94
CA PHE A 472 12.16 -0.86 -11.10
C PHE A 472 12.34 -2.33 -10.68
N THR A 473 12.98 -2.60 -9.54
CA THR A 473 13.21 -3.98 -9.10
C THR A 473 11.93 -4.63 -8.57
N TRP A 474 11.24 -3.98 -7.65
CA TRP A 474 10.18 -4.62 -6.86
C TRP A 474 8.78 -4.31 -7.39
N THR A 475 8.55 -3.15 -8.01
CA THR A 475 7.25 -2.81 -8.60
C THR A 475 7.14 -3.34 -10.03
N LEU A 476 8.08 -2.96 -10.90
CA LEU A 476 8.03 -3.29 -12.33
C LEU A 476 8.57 -4.68 -12.61
N TRP A 477 9.86 -4.92 -12.32
CA TRP A 477 10.56 -6.13 -12.75
C TRP A 477 9.94 -7.38 -12.14
N TRP A 478 9.78 -7.43 -10.82
CA TRP A 478 9.19 -8.60 -10.14
C TRP A 478 7.80 -8.96 -10.69
N SER A 479 6.94 -7.96 -10.87
CA SER A 479 5.59 -8.17 -11.40
C SER A 479 5.63 -8.66 -12.86
N LEU A 480 6.41 -8.00 -13.73
CA LEU A 480 6.50 -8.35 -15.15
C LEU A 480 7.16 -9.72 -15.37
N VAL A 481 8.12 -10.11 -14.53
CA VAL A 481 8.85 -11.37 -14.71
C VAL A 481 7.89 -12.57 -14.62
N ILE A 482 6.89 -12.51 -13.74
CA ILE A 482 5.85 -13.55 -13.61
C ILE A 482 5.07 -13.72 -14.92
N PHE A 483 4.67 -12.62 -15.58
CA PHE A 483 4.01 -12.68 -16.90
C PHE A 483 4.89 -13.34 -17.95
N THR A 484 6.16 -12.96 -17.99
CA THR A 484 7.08 -13.49 -19.02
C THR A 484 7.26 -14.99 -18.92
N PHE A 485 7.15 -15.60 -17.73
CA PHE A 485 7.35 -17.04 -17.57
C PHE A 485 6.19 -17.87 -18.09
N ILE A 486 4.96 -17.34 -17.96
CA ILE A 486 3.76 -17.99 -18.46
C ILE A 486 3.73 -17.98 -19.99
N ILE A 487 4.22 -16.91 -20.62
CA ILE A 487 4.14 -16.73 -22.08
C ILE A 487 5.40 -17.21 -22.79
N ALA A 488 6.57 -16.81 -22.29
CA ALA A 488 7.87 -16.98 -22.94
C ALA A 488 8.87 -17.86 -22.15
N GLY A 489 8.38 -18.63 -21.18
CA GLY A 489 9.22 -19.54 -20.40
C GLY A 489 10.36 -18.79 -19.70
N ARG A 490 11.57 -19.36 -19.66
CA ARG A 490 12.71 -18.73 -18.96
C ARG A 490 13.46 -17.68 -19.80
N PHE A 491 12.77 -16.97 -20.71
CA PHE A 491 13.40 -15.97 -21.59
C PHE A 491 14.18 -14.89 -20.83
N TRP A 492 13.70 -14.48 -19.64
CA TRP A 492 14.44 -13.54 -18.78
C TRP A 492 15.84 -14.06 -18.39
N CYS A 493 16.00 -15.37 -18.20
CA CYS A 493 17.28 -16.00 -17.90
C CYS A 493 18.27 -15.97 -19.08
N MET A 494 17.79 -15.75 -20.31
CA MET A 494 18.66 -15.50 -21.46
C MET A 494 19.32 -14.12 -21.36
N MET A 495 18.52 -13.09 -21.03
CA MET A 495 18.95 -11.69 -20.96
C MET A 495 19.49 -11.27 -19.59
N CYS A 496 19.62 -12.21 -18.67
CA CYS A 496 20.02 -11.96 -17.29
C CYS A 496 21.49 -11.47 -17.20
N PRO A 497 21.74 -10.27 -16.62
CA PRO A 497 23.09 -9.72 -16.45
C PRO A 497 24.01 -10.61 -15.61
N PHE A 498 23.48 -11.26 -14.55
CA PHE A 498 24.26 -12.18 -13.71
C PHE A 498 24.89 -13.31 -14.52
N ALA A 499 24.11 -13.90 -15.43
CA ALA A 499 24.57 -15.02 -16.26
C ALA A 499 25.58 -14.55 -17.32
N PHE A 500 25.40 -13.35 -17.86
CA PHE A 500 26.35 -12.76 -18.82
C PHE A 500 27.70 -12.44 -18.16
N LEU A 501 27.69 -11.79 -16.99
CA LEU A 501 28.92 -11.45 -16.27
C LEU A 501 29.64 -12.70 -15.75
N GLY A 502 28.91 -13.73 -15.34
CA GLY A 502 29.48 -15.05 -15.04
C GLY A 502 30.14 -15.72 -16.26
N ASP A 503 29.46 -15.75 -17.41
CA ASP A 503 30.04 -16.26 -18.68
C ASP A 503 31.27 -15.45 -19.09
N LEU A 504 31.28 -14.13 -18.85
CA LEU A 504 32.42 -13.25 -19.14
C LEU A 504 33.60 -13.55 -18.21
N ALA A 505 33.36 -13.67 -16.91
CA ALA A 505 34.38 -14.03 -15.93
C ALA A 505 35.05 -15.38 -16.26
N GLN A 506 34.27 -16.37 -16.69
CA GLN A 506 34.78 -17.68 -17.12
C GLN A 506 35.75 -17.62 -18.31
N LYS A 507 35.66 -16.59 -19.17
CA LYS A 507 36.61 -16.41 -20.27
C LYS A 507 37.99 -15.95 -19.79
N PHE A 508 38.05 -15.26 -18.66
CA PHE A 508 39.30 -14.79 -18.07
C PHE A 508 39.89 -15.82 -17.11
N VAL A 509 39.07 -16.36 -16.21
CA VAL A 509 39.48 -17.35 -15.21
C VAL A 509 38.39 -18.40 -15.04
N SER A 510 38.73 -19.68 -15.20
CA SER A 510 37.82 -20.79 -14.88
C SER A 510 38.58 -22.00 -14.36
N LEU A 511 38.13 -22.54 -13.22
CA LEU A 511 38.60 -23.81 -12.66
C LEU A 511 37.85 -25.01 -13.26
N ASN A 512 36.73 -24.77 -13.95
CA ASN A 512 35.91 -25.76 -14.64
C ASN A 512 35.57 -27.02 -13.78
N LYS A 513 35.36 -26.85 -12.47
CA LYS A 513 35.01 -27.97 -11.59
C LYS A 513 33.58 -28.41 -11.82
N LYS A 514 33.31 -29.72 -11.66
CA LYS A 514 31.94 -30.23 -11.61
C LYS A 514 31.33 -29.89 -10.24
N LEU A 515 30.07 -29.45 -10.25
CA LEU A 515 29.33 -29.18 -9.02
C LEU A 515 29.13 -30.49 -8.24
N PRO A 516 29.38 -30.55 -6.92
CA PRO A 516 29.09 -31.74 -6.09
C PRO A 516 27.65 -32.24 -6.24
N HIS A 517 27.45 -33.57 -6.25
CA HIS A 517 26.14 -34.18 -6.55
C HIS A 517 25.02 -33.74 -5.59
N TRP A 518 25.33 -33.51 -4.31
CA TRP A 518 24.36 -33.03 -3.32
C TRP A 518 23.81 -31.61 -3.61
N LEU A 519 24.59 -30.80 -4.35
CA LEU A 519 24.19 -29.47 -4.83
C LEU A 519 23.48 -29.51 -6.19
N GLN A 520 23.48 -30.64 -6.91
CA GLN A 520 22.89 -30.78 -8.26
C GLN A 520 21.36 -30.97 -8.24
N ASN A 521 20.66 -30.37 -7.28
CA ASN A 521 19.22 -30.52 -7.07
C ASN A 521 18.58 -29.15 -6.82
N MET A 522 17.25 -29.05 -6.94
CA MET A 522 16.53 -27.77 -6.83
C MET A 522 16.39 -27.24 -5.38
N TRP A 523 16.67 -28.07 -4.36
CA TRP A 523 16.40 -27.71 -2.96
C TRP A 523 17.13 -26.45 -2.49
N ILE A 524 18.33 -26.17 -3.02
CA ILE A 524 19.12 -24.97 -2.65
C ILE A 524 18.48 -23.71 -3.21
N GLN A 525 17.98 -23.78 -4.45
CA GLN A 525 17.24 -22.67 -5.04
C GLN A 525 15.96 -22.40 -4.25
N THR A 526 15.24 -23.46 -3.89
CA THR A 526 14.04 -23.36 -3.06
C THR A 526 14.34 -22.74 -1.69
N LEU A 527 15.37 -23.22 -0.99
CA LEU A 527 15.78 -22.67 0.30
C LEU A 527 16.26 -21.22 0.16
N GLY A 528 17.06 -20.93 -0.86
CA GLY A 528 17.52 -19.59 -1.17
C GLY A 528 16.37 -18.64 -1.46
N PHE A 529 15.32 -19.09 -2.15
CA PHE A 529 14.12 -18.29 -2.36
C PHE A 529 13.35 -18.02 -1.06
N ILE A 530 13.16 -19.05 -0.21
CA ILE A 530 12.50 -18.89 1.09
C ILE A 530 13.26 -17.88 1.97
N VAL A 531 14.59 -18.01 2.03
CA VAL A 531 15.45 -17.07 2.78
C VAL A 531 15.39 -15.66 2.17
N LEU A 532 15.36 -15.55 0.85
CA LEU A 532 15.23 -14.26 0.17
C LEU A 532 13.89 -13.59 0.47
N THR A 533 12.77 -14.32 0.41
CA THR A 533 11.44 -13.80 0.78
C THR A 533 11.38 -13.41 2.26
N TRP A 534 11.94 -14.22 3.15
CA TRP A 534 12.02 -13.88 4.57
C TRP A 534 12.83 -12.60 4.79
N ALA A 535 14.00 -12.49 4.16
CA ALA A 535 14.86 -11.31 4.25
C ALA A 535 14.22 -10.06 3.63
N PHE A 536 13.44 -10.21 2.56
CA PHE A 536 12.73 -9.11 1.89
C PHE A 536 11.91 -8.29 2.88
N THR A 537 11.13 -8.96 3.73
CA THR A 537 10.28 -8.31 4.73
C THR A 537 11.10 -7.78 5.91
N ILE A 538 11.97 -8.62 6.49
CA ILE A 538 12.73 -8.24 7.70
C ILE A 538 13.69 -7.08 7.45
N MET A 539 14.33 -7.05 6.29
CA MET A 539 15.28 -6.00 5.93
C MET A 539 14.65 -4.90 5.07
N THR A 540 13.32 -4.95 4.86
CA THR A 540 12.55 -3.91 4.16
C THR A 540 13.13 -3.55 2.78
N PHE A 541 13.38 -4.55 1.92
CA PHE A 541 14.03 -4.33 0.62
C PHE A 541 13.29 -3.30 -0.25
N GLY A 542 11.96 -3.32 -0.23
CA GLY A 542 11.12 -2.39 -1.00
C GLY A 542 11.26 -0.93 -0.58
N SER A 543 11.53 -0.66 0.70
CA SER A 543 11.59 0.71 1.24
C SER A 543 13.03 1.26 1.29
N LYS A 544 14.04 0.39 1.30
CA LYS A 544 15.46 0.78 1.46
C LYS A 544 16.30 0.50 0.20
N PRO A 545 16.58 1.53 -0.64
CA PRO A 545 17.35 1.36 -1.87
C PRO A 545 18.75 0.79 -1.67
N PHE A 546 19.46 1.22 -0.64
CA PHE A 546 20.77 0.68 -0.27
C PHE A 546 20.74 -0.84 -0.08
N VAL A 547 19.75 -1.36 0.65
CA VAL A 547 19.62 -2.80 0.89
C VAL A 547 19.36 -3.55 -0.41
N THR A 548 18.50 -3.01 -1.28
CA THR A 548 18.25 -3.57 -2.62
C THR A 548 19.55 -3.70 -3.43
N ALA A 549 20.36 -2.64 -3.47
CA ALA A 549 21.64 -2.67 -4.18
C ALA A 549 22.62 -3.68 -3.58
N VAL A 550 22.74 -3.75 -2.25
CA VAL A 550 23.60 -4.73 -1.56
C VAL A 550 23.21 -6.16 -1.92
N VAL A 551 21.91 -6.49 -1.89
CA VAL A 551 21.41 -7.84 -2.20
C VAL A 551 21.70 -8.19 -3.67
N ILE A 552 21.44 -7.25 -4.58
CA ILE A 552 21.74 -7.40 -6.00
C ILE A 552 23.24 -7.68 -6.23
N VAL A 553 24.12 -6.87 -5.63
CA VAL A 553 25.57 -7.04 -5.75
C VAL A 553 26.03 -8.36 -5.12
N ALA A 554 25.47 -8.75 -3.98
CA ALA A 554 25.80 -10.02 -3.34
C ALA A 554 25.45 -11.22 -4.25
N ILE A 555 24.27 -11.21 -4.88
CA ILE A 555 23.87 -12.25 -5.83
C ILE A 555 24.76 -12.23 -7.08
N LEU A 556 25.13 -11.04 -7.58
CA LEU A 556 26.05 -10.91 -8.72
C LEU A 556 27.44 -11.48 -8.41
N LEU A 557 28.01 -11.12 -7.27
CA LEU A 557 29.30 -11.63 -6.82
C LEU A 557 29.25 -13.15 -6.63
N ALA A 558 28.19 -13.67 -6.02
CA ALA A 558 27.98 -15.11 -5.93
C ALA A 558 27.92 -15.76 -7.32
N ALA A 559 27.19 -15.18 -8.28
CA ALA A 559 27.13 -15.70 -9.64
C ALA A 559 28.51 -15.72 -10.33
N ILE A 560 29.30 -14.67 -10.18
CA ILE A 560 30.66 -14.57 -10.74
C ILE A 560 31.58 -15.61 -10.09
N VAL A 561 31.67 -15.63 -8.76
CA VAL A 561 32.53 -16.56 -8.02
C VAL A 561 32.19 -18.00 -8.34
N PHE A 562 30.91 -18.36 -8.33
CA PHE A 562 30.49 -19.72 -8.69
C PHE A 562 30.77 -20.06 -10.15
N SER A 563 30.67 -19.10 -11.08
CA SER A 563 31.02 -19.32 -12.48
C SER A 563 32.52 -19.53 -12.66
N ILE A 564 33.38 -18.82 -11.90
CA ILE A 564 34.83 -19.06 -11.94
C ILE A 564 35.15 -20.49 -11.45
N ILE A 565 34.51 -20.95 -10.37
CA ILE A 565 34.83 -22.24 -9.76
C ILE A 565 34.25 -23.42 -10.57
N TYR A 566 32.97 -23.33 -10.94
CA TYR A 566 32.22 -24.44 -11.52
C TYR A 566 31.94 -24.26 -13.00
N GLN A 567 31.80 -25.38 -13.70
CA GLN A 567 31.59 -25.40 -15.15
C GLN A 567 30.29 -24.71 -15.59
N ARG A 568 30.36 -23.93 -16.68
CA ARG A 568 29.21 -23.32 -17.37
C ARG A 568 28.27 -22.57 -16.39
N ARG A 569 26.95 -22.59 -16.61
CA ARG A 569 25.99 -21.87 -15.77
C ARG A 569 25.44 -22.74 -14.61
N SER A 570 26.32 -23.43 -13.89
CA SER A 570 25.92 -24.22 -12.71
C SER A 570 25.23 -23.40 -11.63
N PHE A 571 25.63 -22.14 -11.41
CA PHE A 571 24.94 -21.23 -10.49
C PHE A 571 23.47 -21.03 -10.90
N CYS A 572 23.21 -20.66 -12.16
CA CYS A 572 21.85 -20.45 -12.66
C CYS A 572 21.00 -21.73 -12.61
N ARG A 573 21.62 -22.89 -12.81
CA ARG A 573 20.91 -24.19 -12.79
C ARG A 573 20.52 -24.65 -11.40
N HIS A 574 21.37 -24.41 -10.40
CA HIS A 574 21.25 -25.10 -9.09
C HIS A 574 21.31 -24.21 -7.85
N LEU A 575 21.72 -22.94 -7.96
CA LEU A 575 21.93 -22.08 -6.77
C LEU A 575 21.22 -20.72 -6.83
N CYS A 576 20.93 -20.21 -8.02
CA CYS A 576 20.21 -18.95 -8.20
C CYS A 576 18.90 -18.98 -7.37
N PRO A 577 18.71 -18.07 -6.39
CA PRO A 577 17.57 -18.13 -5.45
C PRO A 577 16.22 -18.13 -6.18
N ILE A 578 16.06 -17.25 -7.16
CA ILE A 578 14.84 -17.17 -7.98
C ILE A 578 14.73 -18.32 -9.00
N GLY A 579 15.79 -19.12 -9.21
CA GLY A 579 15.87 -20.12 -10.26
C GLY A 579 14.81 -21.22 -10.17
N ALA A 580 14.41 -21.61 -8.96
CA ALA A 580 13.34 -22.60 -8.74
C ALA A 580 11.99 -22.09 -9.23
N VAL A 581 11.60 -20.87 -8.82
CA VAL A 581 10.35 -20.21 -9.22
C VAL A 581 10.25 -20.14 -10.74
N ILE A 582 11.28 -19.58 -11.36
CA ILE A 582 11.32 -19.36 -12.81
C ILE A 582 11.27 -20.70 -13.57
N GLY A 583 12.00 -21.71 -13.08
CA GLY A 583 12.03 -23.04 -13.67
C GLY A 583 10.66 -23.72 -13.64
N ILE A 584 10.04 -23.78 -12.46
CA ILE A 584 8.74 -24.42 -12.27
C ILE A 584 7.64 -23.69 -13.05
N TYR A 585 7.63 -22.35 -13.04
CA TYR A 585 6.61 -21.58 -13.76
C TYR A 585 6.70 -21.75 -15.28
N SER A 586 7.91 -21.96 -15.82
CA SER A 586 8.12 -22.18 -17.25
C SER A 586 7.46 -23.45 -17.79
N MET A 587 7.05 -24.40 -16.93
CA MET A 587 6.31 -25.60 -17.34
C MET A 587 4.92 -25.27 -17.92
N VAL A 588 4.34 -24.13 -17.54
CA VAL A 588 3.05 -23.67 -18.09
C VAL A 588 3.20 -23.09 -19.49
N SER A 589 4.40 -22.66 -19.87
CA SER A 589 4.65 -21.93 -21.11
C SER A 589 4.26 -22.69 -22.38
N PRO A 590 3.61 -22.02 -23.35
CA PRO A 590 3.23 -22.60 -24.64
C PRO A 590 4.39 -22.66 -25.64
N ILE A 591 5.60 -22.20 -25.29
CA ILE A 591 6.77 -22.29 -26.15
C ILE A 591 7.73 -23.39 -25.69
N GLU A 592 8.34 -24.12 -26.63
CA GLU A 592 9.38 -25.10 -26.35
C GLU A 592 10.48 -25.09 -27.40
N LEU A 593 11.70 -25.39 -26.98
CA LEU A 593 12.85 -25.57 -27.86
C LEU A 593 13.14 -27.07 -27.93
N ARG A 594 12.82 -27.70 -29.07
CA ARG A 594 12.87 -29.16 -29.26
C ARG A 594 13.25 -29.53 -30.70
N PRO A 595 13.69 -30.78 -30.95
CA PRO A 595 13.81 -31.30 -32.30
C PRO A 595 12.49 -31.18 -33.09
N CYS A 596 12.56 -30.70 -34.34
CA CYS A 596 11.43 -30.62 -35.25
C CYS A 596 10.95 -32.04 -35.63
N ARG A 597 11.90 -32.95 -35.86
CA ARG A 597 11.66 -34.37 -36.17
C ARG A 597 12.63 -35.24 -35.38
N GLU A 598 12.12 -36.16 -34.57
CA GLU A 598 12.94 -37.09 -33.78
C GLU A 598 13.83 -37.95 -34.68
N SER A 599 13.28 -38.53 -35.74
CA SER A 599 14.03 -39.34 -36.71
C SER A 599 15.22 -38.62 -37.36
N ARG A 600 15.10 -37.30 -37.61
CA ARG A 600 16.23 -36.49 -38.11
C ARG A 600 17.25 -36.21 -37.02
N CYS A 601 16.86 -36.17 -35.75
CA CYS A 601 17.82 -36.06 -34.65
C CYS A 601 18.57 -37.37 -34.46
N ASP A 602 17.87 -38.50 -34.49
CA ASP A 602 18.43 -39.84 -34.28
C ASP A 602 19.38 -40.25 -35.39
N SER A 603 19.18 -39.75 -36.61
CA SER A 603 20.02 -40.08 -37.76
C SER A 603 21.43 -39.50 -37.73
N HIS A 604 21.75 -38.57 -36.83
CA HIS A 604 23.12 -38.04 -36.67
C HIS A 604 23.66 -38.23 -35.25
N LYS A 605 24.92 -38.70 -35.18
CA LYS A 605 25.62 -38.93 -33.91
C LYS A 605 26.15 -37.64 -33.27
N GLN A 606 26.46 -36.62 -34.06
CA GLN A 606 27.02 -35.36 -33.57
C GLN A 606 25.95 -34.52 -32.86
N LYS A 607 25.94 -34.50 -31.53
CA LYS A 607 24.98 -33.73 -30.71
C LYS A 607 25.58 -32.40 -30.22
N THR A 608 26.19 -31.65 -31.14
CA THR A 608 26.81 -30.33 -30.87
C THR A 608 25.86 -29.35 -30.19
N CYS A 609 24.54 -29.49 -30.42
CA CYS A 609 23.50 -28.73 -29.74
C CYS A 609 23.49 -28.88 -28.20
N SER A 610 23.89 -30.06 -27.69
CA SER A 610 23.99 -30.35 -26.25
C SER A 610 25.31 -29.81 -25.69
N ASP A 611 26.39 -29.86 -26.47
CA ASP A 611 27.71 -29.36 -26.07
C ASP A 611 27.70 -27.85 -25.83
N VAL A 612 27.02 -27.09 -26.69
CA VAL A 612 26.92 -25.63 -26.58
C VAL A 612 25.91 -25.16 -25.53
N CYS A 613 25.13 -26.06 -24.93
CA CYS A 613 24.11 -25.70 -23.96
C CYS A 613 24.75 -25.22 -22.65
N PRO A 614 24.58 -23.94 -22.26
CA PRO A 614 25.21 -23.41 -21.06
C PRO A 614 24.56 -23.95 -19.79
N MET A 615 23.32 -24.42 -19.88
CA MET A 615 22.55 -25.02 -18.78
C MET A 615 22.80 -26.54 -18.65
N LEU A 616 23.73 -27.12 -19.42
CA LEU A 616 24.05 -28.55 -19.37
C LEU A 616 22.80 -29.43 -19.65
N GLU A 617 21.94 -28.98 -20.56
CA GLU A 617 20.76 -29.71 -21.06
C GLU A 617 21.00 -30.26 -22.46
N SER A 618 20.39 -31.39 -22.77
CA SER A 618 20.43 -32.03 -24.08
C SER A 618 19.07 -31.86 -24.77
N PRO A 619 18.95 -31.01 -25.81
CA PRO A 619 17.66 -30.67 -26.41
C PRO A 619 16.82 -31.85 -26.89
N ASP A 620 17.45 -32.97 -27.23
CA ASP A 620 16.83 -34.23 -27.65
C ASP A 620 16.31 -35.08 -26.48
N GLN A 621 16.83 -34.88 -25.27
CA GLN A 621 16.43 -35.61 -24.06
C GLN A 621 15.57 -34.78 -23.10
N MET A 622 15.40 -33.49 -23.37
CA MET A 622 14.58 -32.62 -22.54
C MET A 622 13.10 -32.98 -22.66
N ASP A 623 12.46 -33.27 -21.53
CA ASP A 623 11.02 -33.55 -21.45
C ASP A 623 10.20 -32.36 -20.89
N ASN A 624 10.87 -31.39 -20.26
CA ASN A 624 10.26 -30.15 -19.80
C ASN A 624 11.17 -28.91 -19.96
N ASN A 625 10.66 -27.73 -19.62
CA ASN A 625 11.36 -26.45 -19.77
C ASN A 625 12.08 -25.97 -18.50
N ILE A 626 12.06 -26.73 -17.39
CA ILE A 626 12.54 -26.27 -16.08
C ILE A 626 13.96 -25.70 -16.14
N TYR A 627 14.86 -26.34 -16.90
CA TYR A 627 16.28 -25.94 -16.95
C TYR A 627 16.66 -25.18 -18.23
N CYS A 628 15.83 -25.17 -19.26
CA CYS A 628 16.12 -24.44 -20.49
C CYS A 628 15.91 -22.94 -20.31
N ASN A 629 16.96 -22.16 -20.55
CA ASN A 629 16.91 -20.70 -20.45
C ASN A 629 16.60 -19.98 -21.78
N PHE A 630 16.15 -20.73 -22.80
CA PHE A 630 15.83 -20.20 -24.14
C PHE A 630 16.93 -19.35 -24.79
N CYS A 631 18.21 -19.63 -24.49
CA CYS A 631 19.33 -18.86 -25.06
C CYS A 631 19.61 -19.10 -26.56
N MET A 632 18.88 -20.03 -27.18
CA MET A 632 18.93 -20.40 -28.59
C MET A 632 20.29 -20.89 -29.13
N LYS A 633 21.33 -21.05 -28.28
CA LYS A 633 22.68 -21.50 -28.72
C LYS A 633 22.67 -22.85 -29.46
N CYS A 634 21.75 -23.74 -29.09
CA CYS A 634 21.63 -25.06 -29.71
C CYS A 634 21.09 -25.03 -31.16
N GLN A 635 20.36 -23.97 -31.54
CA GLN A 635 19.75 -23.86 -32.87
C GLN A 635 20.77 -23.69 -34.01
N PRO A 636 21.65 -22.67 -33.98
CA PRO A 636 22.64 -22.50 -35.04
C PRO A 636 23.73 -23.58 -34.99
N SER A 637 23.93 -24.20 -33.82
CA SER A 637 24.95 -25.23 -33.62
C SER A 637 24.53 -26.63 -34.06
N CYS A 638 23.23 -26.87 -34.27
CA CYS A 638 22.73 -28.18 -34.69
C CYS A 638 23.12 -28.47 -36.14
N ALA A 639 23.92 -29.52 -36.35
CA ALA A 639 24.43 -29.91 -37.68
C ALA A 639 23.34 -30.17 -38.73
N THR A 640 22.16 -30.64 -38.30
CA THR A 640 21.02 -30.92 -39.19
C THR A 640 19.98 -29.80 -39.23
N HIS A 641 20.24 -28.69 -38.53
CA HIS A 641 19.30 -27.58 -38.31
C HIS A 641 17.90 -28.05 -37.88
N ASN A 642 17.86 -29.08 -37.03
CA ASN A 642 16.63 -29.76 -36.63
C ASN A 642 16.04 -29.21 -35.32
N ILE A 643 16.59 -28.14 -34.73
CA ILE A 643 16.03 -27.53 -33.52
C ILE A 643 15.06 -26.42 -33.92
N GLY A 644 13.81 -26.52 -33.45
CA GLY A 644 12.73 -25.57 -33.70
C GLY A 644 12.23 -24.92 -32.40
N LEU A 645 11.63 -23.73 -32.54
CA LEU A 645 10.91 -23.05 -31.46
C LEU A 645 9.42 -23.29 -31.68
N LYS A 646 8.88 -24.31 -31.02
CA LYS A 646 7.54 -24.85 -31.30
C LYS A 646 6.53 -24.31 -30.31
N LEU A 647 5.31 -24.07 -30.81
CA LEU A 647 4.14 -23.84 -29.97
C LEU A 647 3.50 -25.16 -29.53
N ARG A 648 3.07 -25.21 -28.28
CA ARG A 648 2.38 -26.35 -27.65
C ARG A 648 1.23 -25.87 -26.77
N SER A 649 0.40 -26.80 -26.32
CA SER A 649 -0.65 -26.51 -25.34
C SER A 649 -0.06 -26.02 -24.01
N PHE A 650 -0.75 -25.08 -23.37
CA PHE A 650 -0.39 -24.60 -22.03
C PHE A 650 -0.30 -25.76 -21.03
N GLY A 651 0.72 -25.72 -20.18
CA GLY A 651 0.92 -26.74 -19.13
C GLY A 651 1.28 -28.14 -19.64
N LYS A 652 1.65 -28.32 -20.92
CA LYS A 652 2.01 -29.63 -21.47
C LYS A 652 3.09 -30.34 -20.65
N ASP A 653 4.10 -29.62 -20.17
CA ASP A 653 5.16 -30.20 -19.34
C ASP A 653 4.64 -30.79 -18.03
N ILE A 654 3.55 -30.25 -17.48
CA ILE A 654 3.03 -30.68 -16.19
C ILE A 654 2.41 -32.07 -16.29
N TYR A 655 1.62 -32.33 -17.33
CA TYR A 655 0.95 -33.63 -17.50
C TYR A 655 1.70 -34.58 -18.44
N ALA A 656 2.67 -34.09 -19.22
CA ALA A 656 3.36 -34.91 -20.21
C ALA A 656 4.79 -35.31 -19.86
N SER A 657 5.44 -34.62 -18.91
CA SER A 657 6.80 -34.95 -18.46
C SER A 657 6.85 -36.38 -17.89
N LEU A 658 7.86 -37.14 -18.32
CA LEU A 658 8.11 -38.51 -17.85
C LEU A 658 9.03 -38.51 -16.63
N ARG A 659 9.92 -37.52 -16.55
CA ARG A 659 10.76 -37.28 -15.38
C ARG A 659 9.99 -36.46 -14.36
N LYS A 660 9.87 -37.01 -13.15
CA LYS A 660 9.33 -36.30 -11.99
C LYS A 660 10.32 -36.40 -10.83
N SER A 661 10.99 -35.31 -10.52
CA SER A 661 11.86 -35.25 -9.35
C SER A 661 11.06 -34.95 -8.10
N SER A 662 11.32 -35.67 -7.01
CA SER A 662 10.71 -35.33 -5.72
C SER A 662 11.13 -33.95 -5.21
N THR A 663 12.32 -33.47 -5.58
CA THR A 663 12.76 -32.12 -5.17
C THR A 663 12.01 -31.02 -5.92
N GLU A 664 11.70 -31.23 -7.20
CA GLU A 664 10.92 -30.29 -8.01
C GLU A 664 9.46 -30.25 -7.56
N ALA A 665 8.89 -31.41 -7.21
CA ALA A 665 7.56 -31.52 -6.62
C ALA A 665 7.46 -30.77 -5.28
N ILE A 666 8.42 -30.99 -4.38
CA ILE A 666 8.49 -30.29 -3.09
C ILE A 666 8.67 -28.78 -3.31
N ALA A 667 9.55 -28.39 -4.24
CA ALA A 667 9.74 -26.99 -4.59
C ALA A 667 8.43 -26.35 -5.09
N ALA A 668 7.66 -27.00 -5.97
CA ALA A 668 6.37 -26.48 -6.44
C ALA A 668 5.38 -26.22 -5.28
N MET A 669 5.35 -27.10 -4.27
CA MET A 669 4.51 -26.92 -3.08
C MET A 669 5.02 -25.81 -2.15
N PHE A 670 6.34 -25.68 -1.98
CA PHE A 670 6.92 -24.56 -1.25
C PHE A 670 6.60 -23.21 -1.90
N LEU A 671 6.64 -23.15 -3.23
CA LEU A 671 6.27 -21.93 -3.95
C LEU A 671 4.82 -21.53 -3.67
N LEU A 672 3.90 -22.50 -3.60
CA LEU A 672 2.53 -22.22 -3.18
C LEU A 672 2.48 -21.62 -1.77
N GLY A 673 3.22 -22.20 -0.81
CA GLY A 673 3.32 -21.67 0.56
C GLY A 673 3.91 -20.27 0.65
N VAL A 674 4.97 -19.99 -0.12
CA VAL A 674 5.60 -18.66 -0.18
C VAL A 674 4.61 -17.61 -0.68
N VAL A 675 3.89 -17.91 -1.76
CA VAL A 675 2.90 -16.97 -2.30
C VAL A 675 1.75 -16.71 -1.32
N VAL A 676 1.33 -17.74 -0.56
CA VAL A 676 0.32 -17.58 0.49
C VAL A 676 0.81 -16.63 1.59
N VAL A 677 2.03 -16.79 2.09
CA VAL A 677 2.55 -15.88 3.14
C VAL A 677 2.81 -14.47 2.61
N GLU A 678 3.32 -14.32 1.38
CA GLU A 678 3.52 -13.00 0.75
C GLU A 678 2.18 -12.26 0.59
N THR A 679 1.14 -12.98 0.19
CA THR A 679 -0.22 -12.40 0.08
C THR A 679 -0.75 -12.05 1.47
N LEU A 680 -0.77 -13.00 2.40
CA LEU A 680 -1.34 -12.84 3.74
C LEU A 680 -0.66 -11.71 4.53
N ALA A 681 0.67 -11.60 4.44
CA ALA A 681 1.46 -10.59 5.15
C ALA A 681 1.16 -9.15 4.73
N MET A 682 0.58 -8.96 3.55
CA MET A 682 0.14 -7.65 3.08
C MET A 682 -1.34 -7.41 3.33
N THR A 683 -2.07 -8.34 3.96
CA THR A 683 -3.51 -8.15 4.25
C THR A 683 -3.78 -7.61 5.64
N SER A 684 -4.97 -7.04 5.86
CA SER A 684 -5.46 -6.64 7.18
C SER A 684 -5.54 -7.78 8.20
N ALA A 685 -5.52 -9.04 7.77
CA ALA A 685 -5.48 -10.20 8.67
C ALA A 685 -4.11 -10.41 9.32
N TRP A 686 -3.04 -9.81 8.80
CA TRP A 686 -1.69 -10.02 9.32
C TRP A 686 -1.53 -9.50 10.75
N LYS A 687 -1.95 -8.26 11.01
CA LYS A 687 -1.75 -7.61 12.31
C LYS A 687 -2.51 -8.30 13.46
N PRO A 688 -3.79 -8.68 13.32
CA PRO A 688 -4.48 -9.49 14.32
C PRO A 688 -3.82 -10.86 14.56
N LEU A 689 -3.31 -11.51 13.51
CA LEU A 689 -2.57 -12.77 13.65
C LEU A 689 -1.29 -12.55 14.46
N GLU A 690 -0.55 -11.48 14.15
CA GLU A 690 0.65 -11.08 14.86
C GLU A 690 0.38 -10.83 16.35
N ASP A 691 -0.66 -10.06 16.68
CA ASP A 691 -1.00 -9.71 18.05
C ASP A 691 -1.49 -10.92 18.86
N ASN A 692 -2.23 -11.85 18.23
CA ASN A 692 -2.63 -13.11 18.86
C ASN A 692 -1.41 -14.00 19.18
N VAL A 693 -0.48 -14.14 18.23
CA VAL A 693 0.75 -14.94 18.46
C VAL A 693 1.65 -14.26 19.48
N ARG A 694 1.73 -12.92 19.47
CA ARG A 694 2.42 -12.12 20.50
C ARG A 694 1.88 -12.41 21.89
N ALA A 695 0.55 -12.40 22.05
CA ALA A 695 -0.12 -12.68 23.32
C ALA A 695 0.10 -14.13 23.80
N MET A 696 0.07 -15.10 22.88
CA MET A 696 0.28 -16.52 23.23
C MET A 696 1.73 -16.88 23.55
N ALA A 697 2.69 -16.31 22.81
CA ALA A 697 4.10 -16.68 22.89
C ALA A 697 4.92 -15.76 23.82
N GLY A 698 4.39 -14.59 24.20
CA GLY A 698 5.10 -13.61 25.05
C GLY A 698 6.31 -12.96 24.36
N ILE A 699 6.28 -12.81 23.04
CA ILE A 699 7.43 -12.36 22.23
C ILE A 699 7.26 -10.90 21.83
N ASN A 700 8.19 -10.04 22.25
CA ASN A 700 8.15 -8.60 21.93
C ASN A 700 8.98 -8.19 20.70
N SER A 701 9.78 -9.10 20.13
CA SER A 701 10.61 -8.80 18.95
C SER A 701 9.80 -8.96 17.66
N PRO A 702 9.61 -7.90 16.84
CA PRO A 702 8.87 -7.97 15.58
C PRO A 702 9.47 -8.97 14.59
N THR A 703 10.80 -9.03 14.51
CA THR A 703 11.53 -9.96 13.63
C THR A 703 11.32 -11.41 14.02
N LEU A 704 11.41 -11.72 15.31
CA LEU A 704 11.19 -13.08 15.81
C LEU A 704 9.73 -13.50 15.60
N LEU A 705 8.80 -12.58 15.85
CA LEU A 705 7.38 -12.81 15.67
C LEU A 705 7.01 -13.08 14.21
N TYR A 706 7.49 -12.24 13.28
CA TYR A 706 7.33 -12.48 11.84
C TYR A 706 7.89 -13.86 11.44
N THR A 707 9.08 -14.23 11.93
CA THR A 707 9.72 -15.51 11.61
C THR A 707 8.91 -16.71 12.11
N ILE A 708 8.35 -16.62 13.31
CA ILE A 708 7.53 -17.68 13.92
C ILE A 708 6.20 -17.85 13.19
N ILE A 709 5.65 -16.80 12.58
CA ILE A 709 4.43 -16.88 11.77
C ILE A 709 4.77 -17.36 10.35
N PHE A 710 5.85 -16.84 9.76
CA PHE A 710 6.28 -17.11 8.40
C PHE A 710 6.53 -18.60 8.14
N ILE A 711 7.25 -19.28 9.03
CA ILE A 711 7.62 -20.69 8.85
C ILE A 711 6.37 -21.60 8.79
N PRO A 712 5.45 -21.58 9.76
CA PRO A 712 4.21 -22.35 9.69
C PRO A 712 3.35 -22.02 8.46
N VAL A 713 3.16 -20.74 8.12
CA VAL A 713 2.29 -20.36 6.99
C VAL A 713 2.80 -20.95 5.67
N ILE A 714 4.12 -20.98 5.45
CA ILE A 714 4.71 -21.64 4.27
C ILE A 714 4.52 -23.17 4.31
N LEU A 715 4.65 -23.78 5.49
CA LEU A 715 4.59 -25.23 5.64
C LEU A 715 3.16 -25.79 5.61
N ILE A 716 2.15 -25.01 5.99
CA ILE A 716 0.75 -25.45 6.07
C ILE A 716 0.23 -26.01 4.74
N PRO A 717 0.32 -25.34 3.58
CA PRO A 717 -0.16 -25.88 2.31
C PRO A 717 0.49 -27.23 1.95
N ILE A 718 1.77 -27.40 2.29
CA ILE A 718 2.55 -28.63 2.04
C ILE A 718 2.10 -29.74 2.99
N GLY A 719 1.96 -29.42 4.28
CA GLY A 719 1.50 -30.36 5.31
C GLY A 719 0.09 -30.85 5.04
N VAL A 720 -0.82 -29.94 4.67
CA VAL A 720 -2.19 -30.27 4.24
C VAL A 720 -2.15 -31.13 2.98
N PHE A 721 -1.35 -30.78 1.97
CA PHE A 721 -1.24 -31.60 0.75
C PHE A 721 -0.71 -33.01 1.04
N TYR A 722 0.30 -33.12 1.90
CA TYR A 722 0.84 -34.40 2.34
C TYR A 722 -0.21 -35.23 3.09
N LEU A 723 -1.00 -34.59 3.95
CA LEU A 723 -2.13 -35.21 4.64
C LEU A 723 -3.17 -35.73 3.64
N PHE A 724 -3.57 -34.93 2.64
CA PHE A 724 -4.47 -35.37 1.57
C PHE A 724 -3.91 -36.59 0.82
N CYS A 725 -2.62 -36.58 0.48
CA CYS A 725 -1.96 -37.73 -0.16
C CYS A 725 -1.89 -38.97 0.75
N TYR A 726 -1.72 -38.77 2.07
CA TYR A 726 -1.72 -39.85 3.05
C TYR A 726 -3.12 -40.46 3.21
N LEU A 727 -4.16 -39.64 3.34
CA LEU A 727 -5.55 -40.10 3.40
C LEU A 727 -5.96 -40.79 2.09
N LEU A 728 -5.55 -40.26 0.94
CA LEU A 728 -5.79 -40.89 -0.36
C LEU A 728 -5.10 -42.26 -0.46
N LYS A 729 -3.87 -42.41 0.06
CA LYS A 729 -3.22 -43.72 0.18
C LYS A 729 -4.09 -44.69 1.00
N LEU A 730 -4.59 -44.28 2.16
CA LEU A 730 -5.46 -45.13 2.98
C LEU A 730 -6.73 -45.55 2.21
N TRP A 731 -7.25 -44.67 1.35
CA TRP A 731 -8.45 -44.93 0.55
C TRP A 731 -8.20 -45.79 -0.70
N LEU A 732 -6.99 -45.77 -1.27
CA LEU A 732 -6.59 -46.54 -2.45
C LEU A 732 -6.02 -47.92 -2.11
N GLY A 733 -5.40 -48.08 -0.93
CA GLY A 733 -4.78 -49.33 -0.48
C GLY A 733 -3.25 -49.31 -0.47
N LYS A 734 -2.64 -50.40 0.03
CA LYS A 734 -1.19 -50.51 0.33
C LYS A 734 -0.26 -50.43 -0.90
N GLU A 735 -0.79 -50.61 -2.11
CA GLU A 735 -0.02 -50.54 -3.37
C GLU A 735 0.55 -49.13 -3.64
N TYR A 736 -0.09 -48.09 -3.10
CA TYR A 736 0.32 -46.70 -3.30
C TYR A 736 1.22 -46.22 -2.16
N LYS A 737 2.28 -45.48 -2.50
CA LYS A 737 3.16 -44.80 -1.52
C LYS A 737 2.85 -43.31 -1.50
N THR A 738 2.74 -42.72 -0.30
CA THR A 738 2.46 -41.28 -0.12
C THR A 738 3.47 -40.41 -0.87
N ARG A 739 4.78 -40.71 -0.76
CA ARG A 739 5.83 -39.98 -1.49
C ARG A 739 5.64 -40.02 -3.02
N SER A 740 5.17 -41.15 -3.55
CA SER A 740 4.89 -41.29 -4.98
C SER A 740 3.71 -40.40 -5.37
N LEU A 741 2.63 -40.42 -4.60
CA LEU A 741 1.46 -39.56 -4.85
C LEU A 741 1.85 -38.07 -4.79
N VAL A 742 2.62 -37.66 -3.79
CA VAL A 742 3.10 -36.27 -3.67
C VAL A 742 3.93 -35.87 -4.90
N THR A 743 4.90 -36.71 -5.30
CA THR A 743 5.77 -36.42 -6.45
C THR A 743 4.98 -36.35 -7.76
N GLU A 744 3.92 -37.14 -7.86
CA GLU A 744 3.11 -37.28 -9.06
C GLU A 744 2.11 -36.13 -9.23
N PHE A 745 1.48 -35.70 -8.13
CA PHE A 745 0.37 -34.74 -8.12
C PHE A 745 0.76 -33.29 -7.78
N ALA A 746 1.89 -33.03 -7.11
CA ALA A 746 2.30 -31.67 -6.73
C ALA A 746 2.34 -30.69 -7.91
N PHE A 747 2.83 -31.15 -9.07
CA PHE A 747 2.95 -30.31 -10.27
C PHE A 747 1.61 -29.81 -10.81
N ILE A 748 0.49 -30.52 -10.53
CA ILE A 748 -0.84 -30.14 -11.02
C ILE A 748 -1.27 -28.79 -10.44
N PHE A 749 -0.77 -28.41 -9.26
CA PHE A 749 -1.10 -27.15 -8.59
C PHE A 749 -0.23 -25.97 -9.03
N ILE A 750 0.73 -26.16 -9.94
CA ILE A 750 1.54 -25.07 -10.49
C ILE A 750 0.68 -23.96 -11.12
N PRO A 751 -0.31 -24.26 -11.99
CA PRO A 751 -1.16 -23.22 -12.57
C PRO A 751 -1.95 -22.45 -11.50
N LEU A 752 -2.32 -23.11 -10.39
CA LEU A 752 -3.00 -22.49 -9.27
C LEU A 752 -2.09 -21.54 -8.49
N GLY A 753 -0.88 -21.99 -8.14
CA GLY A 753 0.11 -21.16 -7.47
C GLY A 753 0.52 -19.95 -8.30
N ILE A 754 0.68 -20.14 -9.62
CA ILE A 754 0.89 -19.03 -10.58
C ILE A 754 -0.31 -18.10 -10.60
N GLY A 755 -1.53 -18.63 -10.62
CA GLY A 755 -2.76 -17.84 -10.59
C GLY A 755 -2.82 -16.94 -9.36
N LEU A 756 -2.57 -17.47 -8.17
CA LEU A 756 -2.50 -16.68 -6.94
C LEU A 756 -1.37 -15.65 -6.99
N HIS A 757 -0.16 -16.06 -7.38
CA HIS A 757 0.98 -15.16 -7.41
C HIS A 757 0.76 -14.01 -8.39
N PHE A 758 0.15 -14.31 -9.54
CA PHE A 758 -0.19 -13.31 -10.54
C PHE A 758 -1.33 -12.40 -10.07
N ALA A 759 -2.39 -12.95 -9.46
CA ALA A 759 -3.48 -12.17 -8.89
C ALA A 759 -2.99 -11.26 -7.75
N HIS A 760 -2.00 -11.66 -6.94
CA HIS A 760 -1.37 -10.78 -5.97
C HIS A 760 -0.61 -9.62 -6.67
N ASN A 761 0.26 -9.94 -7.65
CA ASN A 761 1.12 -8.94 -8.29
C ASN A 761 0.40 -7.99 -9.25
N ILE A 762 -0.76 -8.36 -9.82
CA ILE A 762 -1.47 -7.49 -10.78
C ILE A 762 -1.92 -6.18 -10.12
N GLN A 763 -2.26 -6.19 -8.83
CA GLN A 763 -2.61 -4.99 -8.09
C GLN A 763 -1.41 -4.05 -8.00
N HIS A 764 -0.26 -4.53 -7.53
CA HIS A 764 0.96 -3.74 -7.46
C HIS A 764 1.39 -3.22 -8.83
N LEU A 765 1.29 -4.05 -9.88
CA LEU A 765 1.62 -3.61 -11.23
C LEU A 765 0.68 -2.50 -11.71
N LEU A 766 -0.63 -2.59 -11.53
CA LEU A 766 -1.56 -1.60 -12.11
C LEU A 766 -1.71 -0.33 -11.27
N ILE A 767 -1.50 -0.43 -9.95
CA ILE A 767 -1.64 0.71 -9.03
C ILE A 767 -0.32 1.44 -8.86
N GLU A 768 0.79 0.72 -8.63
CA GLU A 768 2.05 1.34 -8.23
C GLU A 768 2.99 1.62 -9.40
N SER A 769 2.90 0.90 -10.53
CA SER A 769 3.83 1.13 -11.65
C SER A 769 3.84 2.55 -12.24
N PRO A 770 2.77 3.36 -12.18
CA PRO A 770 2.85 4.75 -12.59
C PRO A 770 3.91 5.56 -11.84
N ILE A 771 4.31 5.16 -10.61
CA ILE A 771 5.38 5.81 -9.83
C ILE A 771 6.76 5.72 -10.50
N ALA A 772 6.93 4.81 -11.46
CA ALA A 772 8.17 4.70 -12.23
C ALA A 772 8.45 5.96 -13.08
N VAL A 773 7.41 6.66 -13.53
CA VAL A 773 7.57 7.88 -14.35
C VAL A 773 8.22 9.02 -13.56
N PRO A 774 7.68 9.48 -12.42
CA PRO A 774 8.31 10.54 -11.63
C PRO A 774 9.70 10.13 -11.10
N ALA A 775 9.88 8.85 -10.72
CA ALA A 775 11.19 8.34 -10.31
C ALA A 775 12.26 8.47 -11.41
N VAL A 776 11.90 8.17 -12.67
CA VAL A 776 12.81 8.33 -13.82
C VAL A 776 13.07 9.80 -14.13
N ILE A 777 12.05 10.66 -14.12
CA ILE A 777 12.22 12.10 -14.38
C ILE A 777 13.18 12.70 -13.35
N ARG A 778 12.99 12.41 -12.05
CA ARG A 778 13.90 12.87 -10.99
C ARG A 778 15.32 12.38 -11.20
N PHE A 779 15.49 11.08 -11.46
CA PHE A 779 16.82 10.51 -11.69
C PHE A 779 17.55 11.21 -12.84
N VAL A 780 16.86 11.42 -13.97
CA VAL A 780 17.40 12.10 -15.16
C VAL A 780 17.77 13.56 -14.88
N GLN A 781 16.93 14.30 -14.14
CA GLN A 781 17.23 15.67 -13.73
C GLN A 781 18.43 15.75 -12.78
N ASN A 782 18.53 14.82 -11.82
CA ASN A 782 19.62 14.78 -10.85
C ASN A 782 20.99 14.51 -11.51
N ILE A 783 21.04 13.72 -12.59
CA ILE A 783 22.28 13.49 -13.35
C ILE A 783 22.60 14.63 -14.34
N GLY A 784 21.90 15.77 -14.25
CA GLY A 784 22.18 16.97 -15.03
C GLY A 784 21.62 16.96 -16.45
N ILE A 785 20.74 16.01 -16.80
CA ILE A 785 20.02 16.03 -18.06
C ILE A 785 18.80 16.93 -17.88
N GLY A 786 18.92 18.19 -18.29
CA GLY A 786 17.86 19.19 -18.19
C GLY A 786 16.61 18.77 -18.97
N THR A 787 15.57 18.35 -18.26
CA THR A 787 14.23 18.12 -18.82
C THR A 787 13.30 19.22 -18.33
N SER A 788 12.39 19.69 -19.18
CA SER A 788 11.32 20.63 -18.78
C SER A 788 10.10 19.91 -18.20
N LEU A 789 10.24 18.64 -17.82
CA LEU A 789 9.15 17.79 -17.35
C LEU A 789 8.96 17.99 -15.85
N THR A 790 7.74 18.21 -15.40
CA THR A 790 7.39 18.31 -13.98
C THR A 790 7.30 16.93 -13.33
N ILE A 791 7.66 16.82 -12.06
CA ILE A 791 7.61 15.56 -11.30
C ILE A 791 6.28 15.52 -10.55
N ASN A 792 5.39 14.60 -10.95
CA ASN A 792 4.17 14.32 -10.21
C ASN A 792 4.32 13.00 -9.42
N TRP A 793 4.52 13.09 -8.11
CA TRP A 793 4.63 11.92 -7.22
C TRP A 793 3.29 11.25 -6.87
N ASN A 794 2.16 11.78 -7.33
CA ASN A 794 0.85 11.15 -7.21
C ASN A 794 0.27 10.82 -8.61
N PRO A 795 0.92 9.90 -9.35
CA PRO A 795 0.39 9.48 -10.64
C PRO A 795 -0.89 8.67 -10.44
N SER A 796 -1.93 8.98 -11.22
CA SER A 796 -3.18 8.22 -11.18
C SER A 796 -2.93 6.74 -11.49
N PRO A 797 -3.52 5.80 -10.75
CA PRO A 797 -3.40 4.38 -11.07
C PRO A 797 -3.98 4.12 -12.46
N PHE A 798 -3.44 3.13 -13.19
CA PHE A 798 -3.92 2.81 -14.53
C PHE A 798 -5.39 2.36 -14.54
N ILE A 799 -5.81 1.70 -13.47
CA ILE A 799 -7.16 1.16 -13.28
C ILE A 799 -7.56 1.35 -11.81
N ARG A 800 -8.86 1.59 -11.55
CA ARG A 800 -9.43 1.64 -10.19
C ARG A 800 -9.36 0.28 -9.49
N LEU A 801 -9.61 0.28 -8.18
CA LEU A 801 -9.53 -0.89 -7.32
C LEU A 801 -10.58 -1.97 -7.67
N GLU A 802 -11.81 -1.61 -8.06
CA GLU A 802 -12.88 -2.59 -8.29
C GLU A 802 -12.61 -3.46 -9.52
N PRO A 803 -12.25 -2.91 -10.71
CA PRO A 803 -11.88 -3.73 -11.87
C PRO A 803 -10.66 -4.62 -11.62
N ILE A 804 -9.69 -4.18 -10.82
CA ILE A 804 -8.53 -4.98 -10.43
C ILE A 804 -8.99 -6.24 -9.68
N PHE A 805 -9.93 -6.11 -8.75
CA PHE A 805 -10.47 -7.26 -8.03
C PHE A 805 -11.14 -8.28 -8.98
N PHE A 806 -11.90 -7.82 -9.97
CA PHE A 806 -12.46 -8.72 -11.00
C PHE A 806 -11.38 -9.42 -11.83
N ILE A 807 -10.30 -8.72 -12.19
CA ILE A 807 -9.15 -9.31 -12.89
C ILE A 807 -8.48 -10.37 -12.00
N GLN A 808 -8.26 -10.08 -10.71
CA GLN A 808 -7.69 -11.02 -9.74
C GLN A 808 -8.53 -12.30 -9.64
N MET A 809 -9.84 -12.17 -9.50
CA MET A 809 -10.76 -13.31 -9.44
C MET A 809 -10.78 -14.09 -10.76
N GLY A 810 -10.78 -13.41 -11.90
CA GLY A 810 -10.68 -14.04 -13.22
C GLY A 810 -9.37 -14.84 -13.39
N ILE A 811 -8.25 -14.32 -12.91
CA ILE A 811 -6.95 -15.02 -12.91
C ILE A 811 -7.01 -16.27 -12.03
N LEU A 812 -7.57 -16.18 -10.82
CA LEU A 812 -7.72 -17.34 -9.92
C LEU A 812 -8.61 -18.44 -10.53
N ILE A 813 -9.76 -18.08 -11.08
CA ILE A 813 -10.67 -19.02 -11.74
C ILE A 813 -10.00 -19.66 -12.97
N THR A 814 -9.20 -18.88 -13.72
CA THR A 814 -8.41 -19.41 -14.84
C THR A 814 -7.35 -20.40 -14.35
N GLY A 815 -6.64 -20.08 -13.26
CA GLY A 815 -5.68 -20.98 -12.61
C GLY A 815 -6.31 -22.28 -12.14
N LEU A 816 -7.52 -22.23 -11.54
CA LEU A 816 -8.29 -23.40 -11.15
C LEU A 816 -8.71 -24.23 -12.38
N SER A 817 -9.21 -23.58 -13.42
CA SER A 817 -9.64 -24.23 -14.66
C SER A 817 -8.48 -24.96 -15.36
N LEU A 818 -7.30 -24.34 -15.41
CA LEU A 818 -6.07 -24.95 -15.92
C LEU A 818 -5.60 -26.12 -15.05
N THR A 819 -5.69 -25.99 -13.72
CA THR A 819 -5.38 -27.06 -12.76
C THR A 819 -6.28 -28.28 -13.00
N ILE A 820 -7.58 -28.07 -13.12
CA ILE A 820 -8.59 -29.09 -13.45
C ILE A 820 -8.28 -29.75 -14.81
N TYR A 821 -7.98 -28.95 -15.84
CA TYR A 821 -7.61 -29.45 -17.16
C TYR A 821 -6.33 -30.32 -17.14
N VAL A 822 -5.27 -29.84 -16.50
CA VAL A 822 -4.00 -30.57 -16.35
C VAL A 822 -4.20 -31.86 -15.55
N MET A 823 -5.02 -31.81 -14.49
CA MET A 823 -5.38 -32.98 -13.71
C MET A 823 -6.06 -34.06 -14.56
N TYR A 824 -7.04 -33.67 -15.38
CA TYR A 824 -7.69 -34.58 -16.32
C TYR A 824 -6.69 -35.23 -17.30
N ARG A 825 -5.81 -34.41 -17.89
CA ARG A 825 -4.80 -34.89 -18.84
C ARG A 825 -3.81 -35.86 -18.19
N LEU A 826 -3.41 -35.60 -16.95
CA LEU A 826 -2.53 -36.50 -16.19
C LEU A 826 -3.25 -37.81 -15.83
N LEU A 827 -4.43 -37.73 -15.24
CA LEU A 827 -5.19 -38.91 -14.81
C LEU A 827 -5.57 -39.84 -15.96
N ARG A 828 -5.78 -39.31 -17.17
CA ARG A 828 -5.98 -40.09 -18.40
C ARG A 828 -4.79 -41.00 -18.76
N ARG A 829 -3.59 -40.72 -18.23
CA ARG A 829 -2.36 -41.50 -18.48
C ARG A 829 -2.11 -42.56 -17.41
N PHE A 830 -2.80 -42.50 -16.27
CA PHE A 830 -2.68 -43.51 -15.22
C PHE A 830 -3.32 -44.83 -15.67
N HIS A 831 -2.58 -45.91 -15.51
CA HIS A 831 -3.04 -47.28 -15.79
C HIS A 831 -3.67 -47.91 -14.52
N SER A 832 -4.58 -47.18 -13.88
CA SER A 832 -5.28 -47.61 -12.66
C SER A 832 -6.75 -47.93 -12.94
N PRO A 833 -7.40 -48.78 -12.11
CA PRO A 833 -8.84 -49.00 -12.20
C PRO A 833 -9.63 -47.69 -12.11
N LEU A 834 -10.74 -47.58 -12.84
CA LEU A 834 -11.54 -46.34 -12.93
C LEU A 834 -11.98 -45.81 -11.54
N ASN A 835 -12.29 -46.71 -10.60
CA ASN A 835 -12.60 -46.35 -9.22
C ASN A 835 -11.44 -45.61 -8.52
N HIS A 836 -10.21 -46.07 -8.72
CA HIS A 836 -9.02 -45.40 -8.15
C HIS A 836 -8.82 -44.03 -8.77
N ILE A 837 -9.04 -43.89 -10.08
CA ILE A 837 -8.95 -42.61 -10.78
C ILE A 837 -9.99 -41.61 -10.22
N TYR A 838 -11.23 -42.05 -9.94
CA TYR A 838 -12.22 -41.17 -9.31
C TYR A 838 -11.81 -40.74 -7.91
N LYS A 839 -11.30 -41.65 -7.08
CA LYS A 839 -10.79 -41.31 -5.74
C LYS A 839 -9.66 -40.28 -5.80
N MET A 840 -8.72 -40.44 -6.73
CA MET A 840 -7.64 -39.48 -6.98
C MET A 840 -8.20 -38.12 -7.44
N THR A 841 -9.17 -38.13 -8.37
CA THR A 841 -9.83 -36.91 -8.86
C THR A 841 -10.47 -36.14 -7.71
N ILE A 842 -11.26 -36.83 -6.87
CA ILE A 842 -11.95 -36.21 -5.73
C ILE A 842 -10.94 -35.60 -4.75
N ALA A 843 -9.93 -36.35 -4.33
CA ALA A 843 -8.95 -35.87 -3.35
C ALA A 843 -8.16 -34.64 -3.86
N MET A 844 -7.73 -34.66 -5.12
CA MET A 844 -6.95 -33.56 -5.71
C MET A 844 -7.83 -32.34 -6.03
N SER A 845 -9.06 -32.55 -6.51
CA SER A 845 -10.06 -31.50 -6.69
C SER A 845 -10.41 -30.81 -5.37
N LEU A 846 -10.53 -31.57 -4.27
CA LEU A 846 -10.82 -31.02 -2.94
C LEU A 846 -9.67 -30.15 -2.42
N TYR A 847 -8.42 -30.58 -2.61
CA TYR A 847 -7.28 -29.73 -2.27
C TYR A 847 -7.24 -28.45 -3.11
N ALA A 848 -7.49 -28.55 -4.42
CA ALA A 848 -7.54 -27.39 -5.32
C ALA A 848 -8.57 -26.35 -4.86
N ILE A 849 -9.80 -26.78 -4.52
CA ILE A 849 -10.85 -25.85 -4.10
C ILE A 849 -10.54 -25.21 -2.75
N VAL A 850 -9.96 -25.95 -1.79
CA VAL A 850 -9.54 -25.36 -0.50
C VAL A 850 -8.54 -24.22 -0.73
N ILE A 851 -7.50 -24.46 -1.54
CA ILE A 851 -6.50 -23.42 -1.84
C ILE A 851 -7.13 -22.21 -2.54
N VAL A 852 -8.02 -22.42 -3.51
CA VAL A 852 -8.68 -21.30 -4.22
C VAL A 852 -9.61 -20.52 -3.31
N LEU A 853 -10.42 -21.18 -2.48
CA LEU A 853 -11.32 -20.49 -1.57
C LEU A 853 -10.54 -19.67 -0.54
N SER A 854 -9.46 -20.22 0.02
CA SER A 854 -8.54 -19.47 0.88
C SER A 854 -7.90 -18.29 0.14
N SER A 855 -7.56 -18.46 -1.14
CA SER A 855 -6.98 -17.40 -1.98
C SER A 855 -7.97 -16.27 -2.26
N ILE A 856 -9.22 -16.59 -2.59
CA ILE A 856 -10.30 -15.62 -2.81
C ILE A 856 -10.54 -14.83 -1.52
N TYR A 857 -10.61 -15.52 -0.38
CA TYR A 857 -10.77 -14.87 0.92
C TYR A 857 -9.62 -13.90 1.19
N MET A 858 -8.35 -14.34 1.06
CA MET A 858 -7.20 -13.47 1.30
C MET A 858 -7.17 -12.25 0.38
N LEU A 859 -7.43 -12.41 -0.92
CA LEU A 859 -7.46 -11.28 -1.86
C LEU A 859 -8.71 -10.39 -1.72
N GLY A 860 -9.75 -10.88 -1.05
CA GLY A 860 -10.92 -10.09 -0.66
C GLY A 860 -10.65 -9.14 0.51
N LEU A 861 -9.59 -9.39 1.28
CA LEU A 861 -9.19 -8.53 2.38
C LEU A 861 -8.47 -7.26 1.90
N PRO A 862 -8.48 -6.18 2.71
CA PRO A 862 -7.61 -5.03 2.52
C PRO A 862 -6.17 -5.46 2.36
N MET A 863 -5.52 -5.02 1.28
CA MET A 863 -4.11 -5.31 1.00
C MET A 863 -3.32 -4.00 0.91
N SER A 864 -2.23 -3.89 1.67
CA SER A 864 -1.30 -2.76 1.61
C SER A 864 -0.48 -2.77 0.32
N ALA A 865 0.04 -1.60 -0.05
CA ALA A 865 0.97 -1.47 -1.16
C ALA A 865 2.40 -1.87 -0.75
N ARG A 866 3.30 -2.11 -1.71
CA ARG A 866 4.71 -2.45 -1.39
C ARG A 866 5.52 -1.25 -0.90
N HIS A 867 5.15 -0.07 -1.37
CA HIS A 867 5.89 1.15 -1.10
C HIS A 867 5.08 2.19 -0.33
N LEU A 868 3.76 2.05 -0.14
CA LEU A 868 2.98 2.91 0.78
C LEU A 868 2.92 2.26 2.17
N HIS A 869 3.53 2.91 3.18
CA HIS A 869 3.47 2.50 4.59
C HIS A 869 2.56 3.40 5.40
#